data_AF-A0A350CL44-F1
#
_entry.id   AF-A0A350CL44-F1
#
_cell.length_a   1.000
_cell.length_b   1.000
_cell.length_c   1.000
_cell.angle_alpha   90.00
_cell.angle_beta   90.00
_cell.angle_gamma   90.00
#
_symmetry.space_group_name_H-M   'P 1'
#
loop_
_entity.id
_entity.type
_entity.pdbx_description
1 polymer ?
#
loop_
_entity_poly.entity_id
_entity_poly.type
_entity_poly.pdbx_seq_one_letter_code
_entity_poly.pdbx_strand_id
1 'polypeptide(L)'
;MSVHPSAIGTLVPPGSRTRWSTGLYVALFILLAVLFSASNWPAIATANLELGDFAANSLLIQDAKSLALVHGNYSRVGFNHPGPALLYVLAAGELVFHDLLHVVPSPFSGQLLAVPIYNAAWLVAIFAIVRRSSSSVAGALLFTGALILALALADYNIFAGIWFPHLYVLPFTTMLLAASRLVYARLDSITALGVSTGFLINGHVSFVAICGIVLVCVLLANMIVARFGAASVLLSKRFLLTQRAAVLRLVGIVLLFLVPFAIACVLDSPSPVRQYLAFSSGNKGNTVFQAMRYVAGYWEGGFGLLCGAGLVLAMVVACRRGHPLRLPSLSLLAAMLGGTLALLYYAKVGIDLLEFKYIGLFYYAVPAFAVALALLGVHAALRQSRARDMAAVLLSGAMLVLAFQKIDRSPEYLGQFNQPGVAGLYEALADLPSPHRLVLDLDNTVDWGTVWTHVLGVEAYAKRRNTDLFCVNQNWHISFTRAAICTPEELAASPRLFVRPLGGASDPALGKPAVEGLGLGFYRVTKPDLALHSPVTVGERAAWYSAFILQSGWSTIEPGGFVWSMGGRSDLGLHFGHAAGARLQLDLEAFLPRQDSRQEVTIEVGGKPVASAVFTQQDNRKQVAVPVPADAGNDIVVTLHVARPISPKEAGVSPDGRVLGVRLFGITLEGN
;
A
#
# COMPACT_ATOMS: atom_id res chain seq x y z
N MET A 1 -41.30 -11.96 54.53
CA MET A 1 -40.07 -11.16 54.41
C MET A 1 -39.67 -11.11 52.94
N SER A 2 -40.19 -10.10 52.23
CA SER A 2 -39.99 -9.86 50.81
C SER A 2 -38.93 -8.77 50.63
N VAL A 3 -37.79 -9.13 50.05
CA VAL A 3 -36.73 -8.18 49.72
C VAL A 3 -37.12 -7.45 48.44
N HIS A 4 -37.46 -6.18 48.58
CA HIS A 4 -37.65 -5.25 47.46
C HIS A 4 -36.33 -5.08 46.68
N PRO A 5 -36.35 -5.17 45.35
CA PRO A 5 -35.24 -4.71 44.53
C PRO A 5 -35.28 -3.17 44.49
N SER A 6 -34.39 -2.55 45.28
CA SER A 6 -34.17 -1.11 45.26
C SER A 6 -33.51 -0.69 43.94
N ALA A 7 -34.22 0.19 43.23
CA ALA A 7 -33.71 1.24 42.35
C ALA A 7 -32.45 0.90 41.55
N ILE A 8 -32.64 0.27 40.39
CA ILE A 8 -31.77 0.51 39.23
C ILE A 8 -31.85 2.02 38.97
N GLY A 9 -30.77 2.73 39.30
CA GLY A 9 -30.61 4.15 39.02
C GLY A 9 -30.99 4.41 37.58
N THR A 10 -32.06 5.17 37.41
CA THR A 10 -32.52 5.67 36.13
C THR A 10 -31.34 6.33 35.43
N LEU A 11 -30.90 5.68 34.35
CA LEU A 11 -30.05 6.26 33.34
C LEU A 11 -30.60 7.65 33.01
N VAL A 12 -29.75 8.64 33.22
CA VAL A 12 -29.93 10.06 32.91
C VAL A 12 -30.91 10.24 31.73
N PRO A 13 -31.99 11.01 31.90
CA PRO A 13 -32.95 11.21 30.83
C PRO A 13 -32.25 11.81 29.60
N PRO A 14 -32.71 11.52 28.36
CA PRO A 14 -32.25 12.21 27.16
C PRO A 14 -32.80 13.65 27.19
N GLY A 15 -32.22 14.48 28.04
CA GLY A 15 -32.83 15.73 28.49
C GLY A 15 -31.81 16.80 28.88
N SER A 16 -30.70 16.89 28.16
CA SER A 16 -30.04 18.17 27.91
C SER A 16 -29.22 18.03 26.63
N ARG A 17 -29.86 18.31 25.49
CA ARG A 17 -29.12 18.76 24.31
C ARG A 17 -28.47 20.08 24.74
N THR A 18 -27.26 20.01 25.32
CA THR A 18 -26.42 21.18 25.51
C THR A 18 -26.19 21.78 24.13
N ARG A 19 -27.02 22.78 23.79
CA ARG A 19 -26.89 23.64 22.61
C ARG A 19 -25.64 24.52 22.78
N TRP A 20 -24.45 23.92 22.76
CA TRP A 20 -23.16 24.61 22.72
C TRP A 20 -22.09 23.69 22.14
N SER A 21 -21.28 24.10 21.17
CA SER A 21 -21.54 25.01 20.06
C SER A 21 -20.81 24.38 18.89
N THR A 22 -21.47 24.19 17.75
CA THR A 22 -20.80 23.83 16.49
C THR A 22 -19.55 24.72 16.27
N GLY A 23 -19.61 25.97 16.75
CA GLY A 23 -18.50 26.91 16.82
C GLY A 23 -17.22 26.40 17.49
N LEU A 24 -17.26 25.64 18.60
CA LEU A 24 -16.02 25.12 19.20
C LEU A 24 -15.34 24.11 18.29
N TYR A 25 -16.09 23.16 17.72
CA TYR A 25 -15.53 22.14 16.84
C TYR A 25 -15.01 22.75 15.54
N VAL A 26 -15.71 23.75 15.01
CA VAL A 26 -15.26 24.53 13.85
C VAL A 26 -14.01 25.34 14.18
N ALA A 27 -13.95 26.02 15.33
CA ALA A 27 -12.76 26.77 15.75
C ALA A 27 -11.54 25.86 15.95
N LEU A 28 -11.74 24.68 16.57
CA LEU A 28 -10.67 23.69 16.73
C LEU A 28 -10.23 23.13 15.37
N PHE A 29 -11.16 22.85 14.47
CA PHE A 29 -10.85 22.42 13.11
C PHE A 29 -9.99 23.45 12.37
N ILE A 30 -10.44 24.72 12.35
CA ILE A 30 -9.71 25.82 11.71
C ILE A 30 -8.32 25.97 12.33
N LEU A 31 -8.23 25.97 13.66
CA LEU A 31 -6.95 26.09 14.37
C LEU A 31 -5.97 24.98 13.97
N LEU A 32 -6.41 23.71 14.00
CA LEU A 32 -5.55 22.57 13.65
C LEU A 32 -5.20 22.56 12.16
N ALA A 33 -6.17 22.85 11.28
CA ALA A 33 -5.94 22.92 9.85
C ALA A 33 -4.93 24.01 9.50
N VAL A 34 -5.06 25.21 10.07
CA VAL A 34 -4.12 26.31 9.87
C VAL A 34 -2.75 25.97 10.44
N LEU A 35 -2.68 25.45 11.67
CA LEU A 35 -1.41 25.09 12.31
C LEU A 35 -0.62 24.07 11.48
N PHE A 36 -1.27 22.98 11.07
CA PHE A 36 -0.59 21.95 10.28
C PHE A 36 -0.32 22.39 8.84
N SER A 37 -1.18 23.21 8.24
CA SER A 37 -0.88 23.78 6.93
C SER A 37 0.31 24.72 6.99
N ALA A 38 0.41 25.55 8.04
CA ALA A 38 1.54 26.45 8.26
C ALA A 38 2.84 25.68 8.50
N SER A 39 2.85 24.62 9.32
CA SER A 39 4.05 23.81 9.54
C SER A 39 4.52 23.09 8.27
N ASN A 40 3.60 22.75 7.37
CA ASN A 40 3.91 22.08 6.11
C ASN A 40 4.07 23.04 4.93
N TRP A 41 3.86 24.34 5.15
CA TRP A 41 3.84 25.33 4.08
C TRP A 41 5.13 25.36 3.26
N PRO A 42 6.34 25.24 3.83
CA PRO A 42 7.56 25.20 3.03
C PRO A 42 7.54 24.10 1.97
N ALA A 43 7.08 22.89 2.33
CA ALA A 43 6.96 21.79 1.37
C ALA A 43 5.85 22.03 0.35
N ILE A 44 4.69 22.53 0.79
CA ILE A 44 3.53 22.84 -0.07
C ILE A 44 3.90 23.91 -1.11
N ALA A 45 4.58 24.97 -0.69
CA ALA A 45 4.91 26.11 -1.53
C ALA A 45 6.03 25.83 -2.55
N THR A 46 6.86 24.81 -2.32
CA THR A 46 7.93 24.42 -3.25
C THR A 46 7.63 23.16 -4.05
N ALA A 47 6.57 22.43 -3.69
CA ALA A 47 6.16 21.23 -4.41
C ALA A 47 5.71 21.57 -5.83
N ASN A 48 6.16 20.77 -6.80
CA ASN A 48 5.86 20.96 -8.20
C ASN A 48 5.60 19.60 -8.86
N LEU A 49 6.68 18.96 -9.36
CA LEU A 49 6.61 17.68 -10.05
C LEU A 49 7.03 16.55 -9.12
N GLU A 50 6.10 15.64 -8.89
CA GLU A 50 6.24 14.50 -8.01
C GLU A 50 6.78 13.25 -8.71
N LEU A 51 7.41 12.35 -7.96
CA LEU A 51 7.95 11.06 -8.44
C LEU A 51 7.39 9.87 -7.65
N GLY A 52 7.67 8.65 -8.14
CA GLY A 52 7.50 7.42 -7.37
C GLY A 52 6.05 7.18 -6.94
N ASP A 53 5.85 6.77 -5.69
CA ASP A 53 4.53 6.54 -5.11
C ASP A 53 3.62 7.78 -5.22
N PHE A 54 4.18 8.99 -5.18
CA PHE A 54 3.42 10.23 -5.27
C PHE A 54 2.90 10.47 -6.69
N ALA A 55 3.72 10.17 -7.70
CA ALA A 55 3.33 10.23 -9.11
C ALA A 55 2.30 9.16 -9.45
N ALA A 56 2.50 7.92 -8.99
CA ALA A 56 1.53 6.84 -9.16
C ALA A 56 0.15 7.20 -8.56
N ASN A 57 0.14 7.78 -7.35
CA ASN A 57 -1.10 8.25 -6.75
C ASN A 57 -1.69 9.45 -7.51
N SER A 58 -0.85 10.37 -8.02
CA SER A 58 -1.31 11.51 -8.83
C SER A 58 -1.95 11.09 -10.15
N LEU A 59 -1.52 10.00 -10.77
CA LEU A 59 -2.21 9.43 -11.93
C LEU A 59 -3.65 9.04 -11.61
N LEU A 60 -3.87 8.41 -10.45
CA LEU A 60 -5.20 8.03 -9.99
C LEU A 60 -6.01 9.24 -9.53
N ILE A 61 -5.39 10.22 -8.87
CA ILE A 61 -6.04 11.46 -8.43
C ILE A 61 -6.57 12.26 -9.62
N GLN A 62 -5.83 12.29 -10.73
CA GLN A 62 -6.31 12.89 -11.98
C GLN A 62 -7.58 12.21 -12.50
N ASP A 63 -7.69 10.88 -12.39
CA ASP A 63 -8.93 10.15 -12.72
C ASP A 63 -10.06 10.41 -11.71
N ALA A 64 -9.71 10.61 -10.43
CA ALA A 64 -10.67 10.92 -9.39
C ALA A 64 -11.34 12.30 -9.60
N LYS A 65 -10.68 13.26 -10.28
CA LYS A 65 -11.30 14.55 -10.59
C LYS A 65 -12.52 14.44 -11.50
N SER A 66 -12.64 13.39 -12.30
CA SER A 66 -13.80 13.13 -13.16
C SER A 66 -14.86 12.21 -12.53
N LEU A 67 -14.69 11.82 -11.25
CA LEU A 67 -15.54 10.85 -10.54
C LEU A 67 -15.58 9.45 -11.20
N ALA A 68 -14.66 9.16 -12.12
CA ALA A 68 -14.60 7.89 -12.84
C ALA A 68 -13.78 6.82 -12.09
N LEU A 69 -12.95 7.23 -11.13
CA LEU A 69 -12.09 6.31 -10.40
C LEU A 69 -12.92 5.41 -9.46
N VAL A 70 -12.73 4.09 -9.58
CA VAL A 70 -13.36 3.08 -8.71
C VAL A 70 -12.35 2.26 -7.90
N HIS A 71 -11.07 2.37 -8.22
CA HIS A 71 -9.98 1.66 -7.56
C HIS A 71 -9.29 2.54 -6.50
N GLY A 72 -8.77 1.91 -5.45
CA GLY A 72 -7.86 2.55 -4.50
C GLY A 72 -6.44 2.62 -5.05
N ASN A 73 -5.50 2.97 -4.17
CA ASN A 73 -4.08 3.03 -4.53
C ASN A 73 -3.56 1.64 -4.96
N TYR A 74 -2.50 1.65 -5.75
CA TYR A 74 -1.82 0.45 -6.19
C TYR A 74 -1.11 -0.24 -5.01
N SER A 75 -0.75 -1.51 -5.24
CA SER A 75 0.00 -2.32 -4.30
C SER A 75 1.16 -3.00 -5.00
N ARG A 76 2.32 -3.07 -4.32
CA ARG A 76 3.51 -3.78 -4.83
C ARG A 76 3.28 -5.27 -5.10
N VAL A 77 2.20 -5.83 -4.58
CA VAL A 77 1.80 -7.23 -4.79
C VAL A 77 0.95 -7.44 -6.05
N GLY A 78 0.78 -6.39 -6.88
CA GLY A 78 0.25 -6.51 -8.24
C GLY A 78 -1.25 -6.30 -8.41
N PHE A 79 -1.90 -5.61 -7.47
CA PHE A 79 -3.31 -5.24 -7.58
C PHE A 79 -3.59 -3.88 -6.93
N ASN A 80 -4.73 -3.27 -7.28
CA ASN A 80 -5.22 -2.06 -6.60
C ASN A 80 -6.06 -2.41 -5.37
N HIS A 81 -5.98 -1.57 -4.35
CA HIS A 81 -6.80 -1.68 -3.15
C HIS A 81 -8.27 -1.30 -3.42
N PRO A 82 -9.21 -1.68 -2.53
CA PRO A 82 -10.63 -1.40 -2.72
C PRO A 82 -10.86 0.10 -2.67
N GLY A 83 -11.60 0.65 -3.63
CA GLY A 83 -12.23 1.97 -3.53
C GLY A 83 -11.31 3.20 -3.39
N PRO A 84 -11.71 4.38 -3.89
CA PRO A 84 -10.84 5.56 -4.04
C PRO A 84 -10.96 6.63 -2.93
N ALA A 85 -11.57 6.35 -1.77
CA ALA A 85 -12.00 7.42 -0.86
C ALA A 85 -10.89 8.44 -0.46
N LEU A 86 -9.67 7.97 -0.18
CA LEU A 86 -8.54 8.86 0.11
C LEU A 86 -8.09 9.65 -1.12
N LEU A 87 -8.06 9.01 -2.30
CA LEU A 87 -7.72 9.66 -3.56
C LEU A 87 -8.73 10.78 -3.90
N TYR A 88 -10.02 10.61 -3.59
CA TYR A 88 -11.01 11.67 -3.73
C TYR A 88 -10.78 12.86 -2.79
N VAL A 89 -10.27 12.64 -1.58
CA VAL A 89 -9.89 13.74 -0.67
C VAL A 89 -8.74 14.54 -1.27
N LEU A 90 -7.73 13.86 -1.80
CA LEU A 90 -6.56 14.51 -2.43
C LEU A 90 -6.95 15.22 -3.74
N ALA A 91 -7.83 14.61 -4.54
CA ALA A 91 -8.39 15.22 -5.75
C ALA A 91 -9.21 16.48 -5.44
N ALA A 92 -9.99 16.47 -4.36
CA ALA A 92 -10.69 17.66 -3.89
C ALA A 92 -9.70 18.76 -3.46
N GLY A 93 -8.56 18.40 -2.87
CA GLY A 93 -7.47 19.33 -2.57
C GLY A 93 -6.92 20.02 -3.82
N GLU A 94 -6.55 19.22 -4.82
CA GLU A 94 -6.10 19.72 -6.11
C GLU A 94 -7.14 20.63 -6.76
N LEU A 95 -8.39 20.16 -6.88
CA LEU A 95 -9.47 20.92 -7.51
C LEU A 95 -9.74 22.25 -6.80
N VAL A 96 -9.83 22.25 -5.48
CA VAL A 96 -10.20 23.45 -4.71
C VAL A 96 -9.03 24.42 -4.62
N PHE A 97 -7.85 23.95 -4.22
CA PHE A 97 -6.75 24.85 -3.87
C PHE A 97 -5.90 25.26 -5.06
N HIS A 98 -5.72 24.37 -6.04
CA HIS A 98 -4.96 24.67 -7.25
C HIS A 98 -5.89 25.17 -8.36
N ASP A 99 -6.85 24.36 -8.82
CA ASP A 99 -7.61 24.67 -10.04
C ASP A 99 -8.63 25.80 -9.85
N LEU A 100 -9.31 25.87 -8.71
CA LEU A 100 -10.35 26.86 -8.45
C LEU A 100 -9.78 28.13 -7.80
N LEU A 101 -9.11 27.98 -6.65
CA LEU A 101 -8.68 29.12 -5.83
C LEU A 101 -7.28 29.64 -6.18
N HIS A 102 -6.46 28.86 -6.89
CA HIS A 102 -5.08 29.23 -7.26
C HIS A 102 -4.22 29.69 -6.07
N VAL A 103 -4.44 29.11 -4.88
CA VAL A 103 -3.71 29.49 -3.65
C VAL A 103 -2.39 28.75 -3.48
N VAL A 104 -2.15 27.73 -4.30
CA VAL A 104 -0.93 26.91 -4.31
C VAL A 104 -0.35 26.82 -5.72
N PRO A 105 0.98 26.63 -5.85
CA PRO A 105 1.67 26.82 -7.14
C PRO A 105 1.55 25.63 -8.11
N SER A 106 1.17 24.45 -7.64
CA SER A 106 1.07 23.25 -8.47
C SER A 106 -0.12 22.36 -8.08
N PRO A 107 -0.57 21.46 -8.97
CA PRO A 107 -1.63 20.50 -8.64
C PRO A 107 -1.27 19.64 -7.43
N PHE A 108 -0.01 19.17 -7.39
CA PHE A 108 0.51 18.35 -6.30
C PHE A 108 0.53 19.12 -4.97
N SER A 109 0.84 20.42 -4.97
CA SER A 109 0.70 21.27 -3.77
C SER A 109 -0.74 21.31 -3.24
N GLY A 110 -1.75 21.29 -4.12
CA GLY A 110 -3.15 21.21 -3.72
C GLY A 110 -3.50 19.89 -3.04
N GLN A 111 -2.94 18.78 -3.53
CA GLN A 111 -3.04 17.48 -2.87
C GLN A 111 -2.37 17.48 -1.49
N LEU A 112 -1.16 18.06 -1.38
CA LEU A 112 -0.43 18.18 -0.10
C LEU A 112 -1.21 19.01 0.92
N LEU A 113 -1.87 20.11 0.50
CA LEU A 113 -2.68 20.95 1.39
C LEU A 113 -3.97 20.25 1.88
N ALA A 114 -4.49 19.25 1.16
CA ALA A 114 -5.62 18.46 1.66
C ALA A 114 -5.27 17.59 2.88
N VAL A 115 -4.03 17.14 3.00
CA VAL A 115 -3.56 16.28 4.11
C VAL A 115 -3.73 16.92 5.49
N PRO A 116 -3.23 18.13 5.79
CA PRO A 116 -3.41 18.75 7.11
C PRO A 116 -4.89 19.01 7.43
N ILE A 117 -5.72 19.32 6.41
CA ILE A 117 -7.16 19.53 6.57
C ILE A 117 -7.88 18.22 6.92
N TYR A 118 -7.53 17.15 6.20
CA TYR A 118 -8.01 15.78 6.47
C TYR A 118 -7.62 15.33 7.89
N ASN A 119 -6.38 15.55 8.30
CA ASN A 119 -5.90 15.22 9.64
C ASN A 119 -6.61 16.04 10.73
N ALA A 120 -6.84 17.34 10.50
CA ALA A 120 -7.59 18.19 11.41
C ALA A 120 -9.03 17.69 11.62
N ALA A 121 -9.70 17.23 10.56
CA ALA A 121 -11.06 16.68 10.67
C ALA A 121 -11.11 15.44 11.59
N TRP A 122 -10.15 14.51 11.46
CA TRP A 122 -10.08 13.35 12.33
C TRP A 122 -9.76 13.69 13.78
N LEU A 123 -8.84 14.62 14.03
CA LEU A 123 -8.52 15.06 15.38
C LEU A 123 -9.70 15.73 16.07
N VAL A 124 -10.51 16.49 15.34
CA VAL A 124 -11.76 17.05 15.88
C VAL A 124 -12.79 15.94 16.17
N ALA A 125 -12.88 14.91 15.33
CA ALA A 125 -13.73 13.75 15.61
C ALA A 125 -13.27 12.99 16.88
N ILE A 126 -11.97 12.76 17.02
CA ILE A 126 -11.33 12.18 18.22
C ILE A 126 -11.67 13.01 19.46
N PHE A 127 -11.41 14.32 19.42
CA PHE A 127 -11.72 15.25 20.49
C PHE A 127 -13.20 15.21 20.88
N ALA A 128 -14.12 15.20 19.89
CA ALA A 128 -15.55 15.15 20.12
C ALA A 128 -15.99 13.84 20.80
N ILE A 129 -15.45 12.68 20.38
CA ILE A 129 -15.76 11.38 20.98
C ILE A 129 -15.27 11.31 22.43
N VAL A 130 -14.04 11.79 22.68
CA VAL A 130 -13.44 11.82 24.02
C VAL A 130 -14.20 12.76 24.93
N ARG A 131 -14.53 13.98 24.47
CA ARG A 131 -15.33 14.95 25.24
C ARG A 131 -16.69 14.38 25.63
N ARG A 132 -17.38 13.66 24.74
CA ARG A 132 -18.65 12.98 25.07
C ARG A 132 -18.48 11.84 26.07
N SER A 133 -17.31 11.24 26.12
CA SER A 133 -17.01 10.12 27.01
C SER A 133 -16.57 10.57 28.40
N SER A 134 -15.80 11.65 28.50
CA SER A 134 -15.29 12.21 29.75
C SER A 134 -16.17 13.32 30.36
N SER A 135 -17.07 13.91 29.54
CA SER A 135 -17.81 15.13 29.86
C SER A 135 -16.94 16.34 30.24
N SER A 136 -15.64 16.32 29.89
CA SER A 136 -14.67 17.36 30.24
C SER A 136 -13.96 17.87 28.99
N VAL A 137 -14.04 19.19 28.75
CA VAL A 137 -13.28 19.86 27.67
C VAL A 137 -11.79 19.79 27.96
N ALA A 138 -11.37 20.12 29.19
CA ALA A 138 -9.97 20.07 29.60
C ALA A 138 -9.40 18.66 29.50
N GLY A 139 -10.16 17.65 29.91
CA GLY A 139 -9.77 16.24 29.75
C GLY A 139 -9.66 15.82 28.29
N ALA A 140 -10.56 16.26 27.42
CA ALA A 140 -10.50 15.99 25.99
C ALA A 140 -9.32 16.69 25.30
N LEU A 141 -9.00 17.93 25.68
CA LEU A 141 -7.82 18.66 25.22
C LEU A 141 -6.54 17.93 25.67
N LEU A 142 -6.47 17.52 26.93
CA LEU A 142 -5.32 16.77 27.46
C LEU A 142 -5.11 15.45 26.72
N PHE A 143 -6.17 14.67 26.52
CA PHE A 143 -6.10 13.42 25.77
C PHE A 143 -5.63 13.66 24.32
N THR A 144 -6.22 14.64 23.63
CA THR A 144 -5.92 14.91 22.22
C THR A 144 -4.50 15.45 22.06
N GLY A 145 -4.05 16.36 22.93
CA GLY A 145 -2.68 16.87 22.93
C GLY A 145 -1.64 15.79 23.21
N ALA A 146 -1.91 14.91 24.17
CA ALA A 146 -1.04 13.76 24.46
C ALA A 146 -0.96 12.77 23.29
N LEU A 147 -2.09 12.48 22.65
CA LEU A 147 -2.16 11.63 21.46
C LEU A 147 -1.35 12.23 20.30
N ILE A 148 -1.53 13.52 20.00
CA ILE A 148 -0.80 14.21 18.93
C ILE A 148 0.71 14.17 19.21
N LEU A 149 1.14 14.50 20.43
CA LEU A 149 2.55 14.44 20.80
C LEU A 149 3.11 13.02 20.69
N ALA A 150 2.39 12.01 21.19
CA ALA A 150 2.83 10.62 21.12
C ALA A 150 2.98 10.15 19.66
N LEU A 151 2.02 10.46 18.79
CA LEU A 151 2.13 10.14 17.37
C LEU A 151 3.27 10.90 16.70
N ALA A 152 3.46 12.19 17.00
CA ALA A 152 4.56 12.98 16.43
C ALA A 152 5.95 12.49 16.88
N LEU A 153 6.05 11.92 18.08
CA LEU A 153 7.27 11.28 18.58
C LEU A 153 7.52 9.91 17.95
N ALA A 154 6.45 9.18 17.60
CA ALA A 154 6.55 7.90 16.91
C ALA A 154 6.94 8.08 15.44
N ASP A 155 6.22 8.95 14.73
CA ASP A 155 6.48 9.33 13.35
C ASP A 155 5.80 10.67 13.03
N TYR A 156 6.58 11.73 12.86
CA TYR A 156 6.05 13.06 12.56
C TYR A 156 5.42 13.16 11.16
N ASN A 157 5.78 12.27 10.23
CA ASN A 157 5.20 12.22 8.89
C ASN A 157 3.70 11.88 8.92
N ILE A 158 3.16 11.37 10.04
CA ILE A 158 1.72 11.16 10.22
C ILE A 158 0.92 12.46 9.99
N PHE A 159 1.49 13.61 10.35
CA PHE A 159 0.84 14.92 10.24
C PHE A 159 1.23 15.68 8.98
N ALA A 160 2.42 15.40 8.44
CA ALA A 160 3.04 16.12 7.33
C ALA A 160 2.97 15.39 5.99
N GLY A 161 2.70 14.08 6.03
CA GLY A 161 2.92 13.17 4.93
C GLY A 161 1.68 12.78 4.14
N ILE A 162 1.76 12.90 2.81
CA ILE A 162 0.72 12.45 1.88
C ILE A 162 0.74 10.93 1.62
N TRP A 163 1.82 10.25 2.00
CA TRP A 163 1.95 8.81 1.77
C TRP A 163 0.88 8.02 2.55
N PHE A 164 0.28 7.03 1.89
CA PHE A 164 -0.94 6.35 2.36
C PHE A 164 -0.83 5.72 3.76
N PRO A 165 0.29 5.06 4.16
CA PRO A 165 0.49 4.59 5.53
C PRO A 165 0.25 5.66 6.60
N HIS A 166 0.64 6.92 6.35
CA HIS A 166 0.39 8.05 7.25
C HIS A 166 -1.10 8.37 7.36
N LEU A 167 -1.81 8.38 6.22
CA LEU A 167 -3.22 8.74 6.12
C LEU A 167 -4.17 7.77 6.83
N TYR A 168 -3.71 6.55 7.16
CA TYR A 168 -4.48 5.54 7.87
C TYR A 168 -4.50 5.72 9.40
N VAL A 169 -3.52 6.42 9.97
CA VAL A 169 -3.32 6.42 11.44
C VAL A 169 -4.49 7.08 12.15
N LEU A 170 -4.89 8.29 11.74
CA LEU A 170 -5.97 9.03 12.38
C LEU A 170 -7.39 8.48 12.13
N PRO A 171 -7.76 7.96 10.95
CA PRO A 171 -9.02 7.22 10.82
C PRO A 171 -9.00 5.92 11.63
N PHE A 172 -7.88 5.19 11.70
CA PHE A 172 -7.79 3.99 12.55
C PHE A 172 -7.95 4.31 14.04
N THR A 173 -7.30 5.38 14.49
CA THR A 173 -7.47 5.97 15.82
C THR A 173 -8.95 6.30 16.09
N THR A 174 -9.61 7.01 15.17
CA THR A 174 -11.03 7.35 15.28
C THR A 174 -11.92 6.11 15.33
N MET A 175 -11.63 5.10 14.51
CA MET A 175 -12.34 3.83 14.46
C MET A 175 -12.25 3.09 15.79
N LEU A 176 -11.05 2.97 16.39
CA LEU A 176 -10.87 2.34 17.70
C LEU A 176 -11.66 3.06 18.80
N LEU A 177 -11.61 4.40 18.84
CA LEU A 177 -12.38 5.19 19.81
C LEU A 177 -13.88 5.00 19.62
N ALA A 178 -14.37 5.10 18.38
CA ALA A 178 -15.79 4.95 18.08
C ALA A 178 -16.28 3.53 18.37
N ALA A 179 -15.49 2.50 18.04
CA ALA A 179 -15.80 1.11 18.34
C ALA A 179 -15.83 0.84 19.85
N SER A 180 -14.93 1.43 20.64
CA SER A 180 -14.92 1.27 22.11
C SER A 180 -16.26 1.64 22.79
N ARG A 181 -17.02 2.58 22.19
CA ARG A 181 -18.34 3.01 22.66
C ARG A 181 -19.37 1.87 22.64
N LEU A 182 -19.22 0.95 21.70
CA LEU A 182 -20.11 -0.19 21.51
C LEU A 182 -20.05 -1.19 22.67
N VAL A 183 -18.93 -1.27 23.41
CA VAL A 183 -18.81 -2.16 24.57
C VAL A 183 -19.91 -1.91 25.61
N TYR A 184 -20.36 -0.66 25.79
CA TYR A 184 -21.49 -0.30 26.66
C TYR A 184 -22.77 0.05 25.88
N ALA A 185 -22.92 -0.48 24.68
CA ALA A 185 -24.07 -0.28 23.80
C ALA A 185 -24.38 1.21 23.48
N ARG A 186 -23.35 2.07 23.44
CA ARG A 186 -23.51 3.49 23.07
C ARG A 186 -23.27 3.67 21.57
N LEU A 187 -24.26 4.23 20.88
CA LEU A 187 -24.24 4.46 19.43
C LEU A 187 -24.03 5.96 19.08
N ASP A 188 -23.56 6.76 20.03
CA ASP A 188 -23.36 8.21 19.89
C ASP A 188 -22.27 8.60 18.89
N SER A 189 -21.44 7.65 18.48
CA SER A 189 -20.30 7.82 17.57
C SER A 189 -20.40 6.91 16.34
N ILE A 190 -21.59 6.39 16.04
CA ILE A 190 -21.81 5.39 14.98
C ILE A 190 -21.46 5.92 13.58
N THR A 191 -21.70 7.21 13.32
CA THR A 191 -21.31 7.84 12.05
C THR A 191 -19.79 7.91 11.92
N ALA A 192 -19.08 8.31 12.98
CA ALA A 192 -17.62 8.33 12.98
C ALA A 192 -17.05 6.91 12.78
N LEU A 193 -17.67 5.89 13.37
CA LEU A 193 -17.30 4.49 13.13
C LEU A 193 -17.47 4.11 11.66
N GLY A 194 -18.65 4.34 11.07
CA GLY A 194 -18.91 4.00 9.67
C GLY A 194 -17.98 4.71 8.70
N VAL A 195 -17.77 6.01 8.88
CA VAL A 195 -16.91 6.82 7.99
C VAL A 195 -15.44 6.42 8.15
N SER A 196 -14.92 6.28 9.38
CA SER A 196 -13.53 5.84 9.56
C SER A 196 -13.28 4.42 9.05
N THR A 197 -14.20 3.47 9.29
CA THR A 197 -14.11 2.13 8.69
C THR A 197 -14.15 2.19 7.17
N GLY A 198 -15.01 3.02 6.58
CA GLY A 198 -15.10 3.22 5.14
C GLY A 198 -13.79 3.70 4.53
N PHE A 199 -13.19 4.76 5.10
CA PHE A 199 -11.88 5.27 4.69
C PHE A 199 -10.76 4.23 4.82
N LEU A 200 -10.74 3.45 5.91
CA LEU A 200 -9.73 2.42 6.11
C LEU A 200 -9.85 1.30 5.07
N ILE A 201 -11.05 0.77 4.85
CA ILE A 201 -11.28 -0.27 3.83
C ILE A 201 -10.95 0.26 2.43
N ASN A 202 -11.29 1.53 2.15
CA ASN A 202 -10.96 2.17 0.88
C ASN A 202 -9.47 2.52 0.74
N GLY A 203 -8.73 2.57 1.85
CA GLY A 203 -7.29 2.79 1.83
C GLY A 203 -6.56 1.50 1.54
N HIS A 204 -6.91 0.41 2.23
CA HIS A 204 -6.18 -0.83 2.09
C HIS A 204 -7.06 -2.04 2.41
N VAL A 205 -6.98 -3.09 1.57
CA VAL A 205 -7.84 -4.30 1.70
C VAL A 205 -7.71 -4.98 3.06
N SER A 206 -6.51 -4.96 3.67
CA SER A 206 -6.27 -5.58 4.99
C SER A 206 -7.19 -5.01 6.07
N PHE A 207 -7.69 -3.77 5.92
CA PHE A 207 -8.59 -3.18 6.88
C PHE A 207 -9.97 -3.85 6.95
N VAL A 208 -10.36 -4.64 5.95
CA VAL A 208 -11.56 -5.49 6.04
C VAL A 208 -11.41 -6.48 7.20
N ALA A 209 -10.29 -7.22 7.23
CA ALA A 209 -10.01 -8.17 8.31
C ALA A 209 -9.73 -7.45 9.64
N ILE A 210 -8.95 -6.37 9.62
CA ILE A 210 -8.58 -5.63 10.83
C ILE A 210 -9.82 -5.05 11.52
N CYS A 211 -10.67 -4.33 10.79
CA CYS A 211 -11.90 -3.77 11.34
C CYS A 211 -12.86 -4.86 11.80
N GLY A 212 -12.94 -5.98 11.07
CA GLY A 212 -13.74 -7.15 11.46
C GLY A 212 -13.30 -7.76 12.79
N ILE A 213 -12.00 -7.99 12.98
CA ILE A 213 -11.44 -8.53 14.23
C ILE A 213 -11.70 -7.58 15.39
N VAL A 214 -11.46 -6.27 15.20
CA VAL A 214 -11.74 -5.26 16.23
C VAL A 214 -13.22 -5.28 16.62
N LEU A 215 -14.13 -5.32 15.64
CA LEU A 215 -15.56 -5.37 15.90
C LEU A 215 -15.95 -6.64 16.68
N VAL A 216 -15.43 -7.81 16.31
CA VAL A 216 -15.67 -9.06 17.04
C VAL A 216 -15.20 -8.94 18.49
N CYS A 217 -13.98 -8.46 18.75
CA CYS A 217 -13.47 -8.26 20.10
C CYS A 217 -14.34 -7.31 20.92
N VAL A 218 -14.81 -6.22 20.32
CA VAL A 218 -15.70 -5.24 20.96
C VAL A 218 -17.08 -5.83 21.26
N LEU A 219 -17.64 -6.64 20.37
CA LEU A 219 -18.92 -7.34 20.59
C LEU A 219 -18.79 -8.40 21.69
N LEU A 220 -17.68 -9.15 21.73
CA LEU A 220 -17.37 -10.08 22.82
C LEU A 220 -17.27 -9.35 24.17
N ALA A 221 -16.56 -8.22 24.20
CA ALA A 221 -16.47 -7.38 25.38
C ALA A 221 -17.84 -6.84 25.82
N ASN A 222 -18.70 -6.41 24.87
CA ASN A 222 -20.08 -6.01 25.17
C ASN A 222 -20.86 -7.15 25.82
N MET A 223 -20.78 -8.37 25.30
CA MET A 223 -21.47 -9.52 25.89
C MET A 223 -20.99 -9.84 27.31
N ILE A 224 -19.68 -9.77 27.55
CA ILE A 224 -19.11 -9.97 28.89
C ILE A 224 -19.64 -8.90 29.85
N VAL A 225 -19.55 -7.62 29.47
CA VAL A 225 -20.01 -6.49 30.28
C VAL A 225 -21.52 -6.55 30.55
N ALA A 226 -22.31 -6.94 29.56
CA ALA A 226 -23.76 -7.09 29.69
C ALA A 226 -24.17 -8.20 30.67
N ARG A 227 -23.39 -9.29 30.77
CA ARG A 227 -23.62 -10.35 31.77
C ARG A 227 -23.48 -9.86 33.21
N PHE A 228 -22.70 -8.82 33.44
CA PHE A 228 -22.56 -8.17 34.75
C PHE A 228 -23.59 -7.05 34.98
N GLY A 229 -24.65 -6.98 34.15
CA GLY A 229 -25.74 -5.99 34.29
C GLY A 229 -25.35 -4.56 33.92
N ALA A 230 -24.17 -4.34 33.35
CA ALA A 230 -23.64 -3.00 33.10
C ALA A 230 -23.98 -2.43 31.72
N ALA A 231 -24.56 -3.22 30.81
CA ALA A 231 -24.93 -2.79 29.46
C ALA A 231 -26.03 -3.67 28.85
N SER A 232 -26.69 -3.15 27.81
CA SER A 232 -27.53 -3.97 26.91
C SER A 232 -26.65 -4.81 25.98
N VAL A 233 -27.12 -6.01 25.63
CA VAL A 233 -26.48 -6.85 24.61
C VAL A 233 -26.81 -6.28 23.22
N LEU A 234 -25.78 -5.83 22.49
CA LEU A 234 -25.91 -5.22 21.16
C LEU A 234 -26.61 -6.12 20.15
N LEU A 235 -26.26 -7.41 20.16
CA LEU A 235 -26.80 -8.40 19.23
C LEU A 235 -28.19 -8.93 19.63
N SER A 236 -28.77 -8.43 20.72
CA SER A 236 -30.13 -8.83 21.10
C SER A 236 -31.15 -8.28 20.11
N LYS A 237 -32.16 -9.09 19.75
CA LYS A 237 -33.26 -8.68 18.86
C LYS A 237 -33.92 -7.38 19.34
N ARG A 238 -34.14 -7.24 20.64
CA ARG A 238 -34.73 -6.02 21.25
C ARG A 238 -33.85 -4.80 21.00
N PHE A 239 -32.54 -4.89 21.21
CA PHE A 239 -31.63 -3.77 20.99
C PHE A 239 -31.60 -3.37 19.51
N LEU A 240 -31.44 -4.33 18.61
CA LEU A 240 -31.38 -4.08 17.16
C LEU A 240 -32.66 -3.43 16.64
N LEU A 241 -33.84 -3.86 17.09
CA LEU A 241 -35.11 -3.25 16.71
C LEU A 241 -35.26 -1.83 17.27
N THR A 242 -34.86 -1.61 18.53
CA THR A 242 -34.92 -0.29 19.18
C THR A 242 -33.96 0.70 18.50
N GLN A 243 -32.79 0.23 18.09
CA GLN A 243 -31.72 1.04 17.51
C GLN A 243 -31.59 0.89 15.98
N ARG A 244 -32.64 0.40 15.31
CA ARG A 244 -32.61 0.09 13.88
C ARG A 244 -32.10 1.23 13.01
N ALA A 245 -32.46 2.47 13.32
CA ALA A 245 -32.02 3.63 12.56
C ALA A 245 -30.50 3.87 12.64
N ALA A 246 -29.89 3.64 13.81
CA ALA A 246 -28.45 3.78 13.98
C ALA A 246 -27.69 2.63 13.30
N VAL A 247 -28.23 1.40 13.37
CA VAL A 247 -27.67 0.24 12.67
C VAL A 247 -27.75 0.43 11.16
N LEU A 248 -28.91 0.81 10.63
CA LEU A 248 -29.09 1.11 9.20
C LEU A 248 -28.18 2.25 8.74
N ARG A 249 -27.95 3.27 9.57
CA ARG A 249 -27.00 4.33 9.26
C ARG A 249 -25.57 3.80 9.15
N LEU A 250 -25.11 2.97 10.09
CA LEU A 250 -23.78 2.35 10.02
C LEU A 250 -23.64 1.53 8.73
N VAL A 251 -24.58 0.63 8.50
CA VAL A 251 -24.58 -0.26 7.35
C VAL A 251 -24.63 0.54 6.06
N GLY A 252 -25.51 1.53 5.96
CA GLY A 252 -25.62 2.41 4.78
C GLY A 252 -24.34 3.17 4.48
N ILE A 253 -23.65 3.71 5.50
CA ILE A 253 -22.36 4.35 5.31
C ILE A 253 -21.32 3.34 4.80
N VAL A 254 -21.16 2.20 5.45
CA VAL A 254 -20.16 1.20 5.04
C VAL A 254 -20.46 0.67 3.63
N LEU A 255 -21.72 0.41 3.31
CA LEU A 255 -22.13 -0.02 1.96
C LEU A 255 -21.82 1.04 0.92
N LEU A 256 -22.03 2.33 1.21
CA LEU A 256 -21.67 3.42 0.29
C LEU A 256 -20.17 3.39 -0.06
N PHE A 257 -19.30 3.19 0.93
CA PHE A 257 -17.86 3.04 0.70
C PHE A 257 -17.49 1.75 -0.04
N LEU A 258 -18.34 0.73 -0.04
CA LEU A 258 -18.12 -0.51 -0.78
C LEU A 258 -18.67 -0.47 -2.22
N VAL A 259 -19.44 0.56 -2.60
CA VAL A 259 -19.98 0.70 -3.96
C VAL A 259 -18.89 0.67 -5.03
N PRO A 260 -17.81 1.47 -4.94
CA PRO A 260 -16.74 1.44 -5.95
C PRO A 260 -16.08 0.07 -6.08
N PHE A 261 -15.87 -0.61 -4.95
CA PHE A 261 -15.32 -1.97 -4.94
C PHE A 261 -16.26 -2.99 -5.60
N ALA A 262 -17.57 -2.88 -5.35
CA ALA A 262 -18.57 -3.73 -6.00
C ALA A 262 -18.58 -3.50 -7.52
N ILE A 263 -18.49 -2.25 -7.98
CA ILE A 263 -18.37 -1.90 -9.39
C ILE A 263 -17.10 -2.54 -9.99
N ALA A 264 -15.94 -2.38 -9.34
CA ALA A 264 -14.68 -2.97 -9.80
C ALA A 264 -14.76 -4.51 -9.90
N CYS A 265 -15.48 -5.17 -8.99
CA CYS A 265 -15.69 -6.63 -9.07
C CYS A 265 -16.51 -7.09 -10.27
N VAL A 266 -17.33 -6.21 -10.86
CA VAL A 266 -18.12 -6.48 -12.06
C VAL A 266 -17.33 -6.15 -13.32
N LEU A 267 -16.59 -5.04 -13.31
CA LEU A 267 -15.86 -4.53 -14.48
C LEU A 267 -14.57 -5.31 -14.78
N ASP A 268 -13.90 -5.82 -13.75
CA ASP A 268 -12.57 -6.40 -13.91
C ASP A 268 -12.57 -7.92 -14.07
N SER A 269 -11.73 -8.40 -14.98
CA SER A 269 -11.38 -9.81 -15.10
C SER A 269 -9.86 -9.98 -15.04
N PRO A 270 -9.30 -10.65 -14.01
CA PRO A 270 -9.98 -11.21 -12.85
C PRO A 270 -10.50 -10.13 -11.89
N SER A 271 -11.60 -10.41 -11.19
CA SER A 271 -12.14 -9.47 -10.20
C SER A 271 -11.16 -9.24 -9.04
N PRO A 272 -11.18 -8.07 -8.37
CA PRO A 272 -10.29 -7.77 -7.25
C PRO A 272 -10.34 -8.82 -6.14
N VAL A 273 -11.52 -9.36 -5.83
CA VAL A 273 -11.67 -10.44 -4.84
C VAL A 273 -10.84 -11.66 -5.21
N ARG A 274 -10.85 -12.08 -6.49
CA ARG A 274 -10.04 -13.21 -6.96
C ARG A 274 -8.54 -12.91 -6.85
N GLN A 275 -8.12 -11.69 -7.16
CA GLN A 275 -6.73 -11.26 -7.02
C GLN A 275 -6.28 -11.33 -5.55
N TYR A 276 -7.11 -10.87 -4.61
CA TYR A 276 -6.79 -10.90 -3.17
C TYR A 276 -6.74 -12.34 -2.63
N LEU A 277 -7.67 -13.20 -3.05
CA LEU A 277 -7.67 -14.62 -2.67
C LEU A 277 -6.46 -15.35 -3.24
N ALA A 278 -6.09 -15.09 -4.50
CA ALA A 278 -4.90 -15.65 -5.12
C ALA A 278 -3.64 -15.29 -4.32
N PHE A 279 -3.46 -14.01 -3.98
CA PHE A 279 -2.36 -13.55 -3.14
C PHE A 279 -2.35 -14.23 -1.77
N SER A 280 -3.49 -14.26 -1.07
CA SER A 280 -3.60 -14.89 0.25
C SER A 280 -3.32 -16.39 0.20
N SER A 281 -3.69 -17.09 -0.88
CA SER A 281 -3.45 -18.52 -1.04
C SER A 281 -1.97 -18.86 -1.33
N GLY A 282 -1.26 -17.94 -2.00
CA GLY A 282 0.17 -18.09 -2.29
C GLY A 282 1.08 -17.72 -1.10
N ASN A 283 0.58 -16.95 -0.15
CA ASN A 283 1.34 -16.54 1.03
C ASN A 283 1.30 -17.63 2.13
N LYS A 284 2.43 -18.28 2.41
CA LYS A 284 2.54 -19.26 3.52
C LYS A 284 2.35 -18.62 4.91
N GLY A 285 2.36 -17.29 4.99
CA GLY A 285 2.26 -16.52 6.22
C GLY A 285 3.54 -16.63 7.07
N ASN A 286 3.63 -15.78 8.10
CA ASN A 286 4.77 -15.75 9.02
C ASN A 286 4.56 -16.72 10.18
N THR A 287 5.58 -16.98 10.99
CA THR A 287 5.38 -17.68 12.27
C THR A 287 4.69 -16.78 13.29
N VAL A 288 4.06 -17.35 14.32
CA VAL A 288 3.46 -16.56 15.43
C VAL A 288 4.54 -15.74 16.13
N PHE A 289 5.74 -16.29 16.32
CA PHE A 289 6.86 -15.58 16.93
C PHE A 289 7.30 -14.36 16.11
N GLN A 290 7.46 -14.51 14.79
CA GLN A 290 7.78 -13.39 13.90
C GLN A 290 6.70 -12.30 13.93
N ALA A 291 5.42 -12.69 13.90
CA ALA A 291 4.30 -11.75 14.02
C ALA A 291 4.32 -11.02 15.37
N MET A 292 4.56 -11.72 16.48
CA MET A 292 4.71 -11.10 17.81
C MET A 292 5.89 -10.12 17.86
N ARG A 293 7.05 -10.49 17.31
CA ARG A 293 8.22 -9.60 17.24
C ARG A 293 7.94 -8.35 16.41
N TYR A 294 7.26 -8.50 15.28
CA TYR A 294 6.84 -7.38 14.44
C TYR A 294 5.93 -6.40 15.21
N VAL A 295 4.91 -6.92 15.89
CA VAL A 295 3.98 -6.10 16.71
C VAL A 295 4.69 -5.47 17.90
N ALA A 296 5.60 -6.19 18.57
CA ALA A 296 6.40 -5.67 19.67
C ALA A 296 7.31 -4.51 19.22
N GLY A 297 7.75 -4.50 17.96
CA GLY A 297 8.54 -3.43 17.37
C GLY A 297 7.90 -2.03 17.41
N TYR A 298 6.58 -1.94 17.57
CA TYR A 298 5.86 -0.66 17.75
C TYR A 298 5.84 -0.17 19.21
N TRP A 299 6.33 -0.99 20.14
CA TRP A 299 6.44 -0.72 21.57
C TRP A 299 7.90 -0.66 22.03
N GLU A 300 8.86 -0.54 21.11
CA GLU A 300 10.30 -0.48 21.43
C GLU A 300 10.76 0.96 21.76
N GLY A 301 11.94 1.06 22.38
CA GLY A 301 12.62 2.33 22.68
C GLY A 301 11.99 3.17 23.80
N GLY A 302 12.46 4.42 23.94
CA GLY A 302 11.97 5.36 24.95
C GLY A 302 10.48 5.70 24.79
N PHE A 303 10.00 5.78 23.55
CA PHE A 303 8.57 5.92 23.24
C PHE A 303 7.76 4.73 23.76
N GLY A 304 8.24 3.50 23.50
CA GLY A 304 7.64 2.27 23.97
C GLY A 304 7.52 2.16 25.49
N LEU A 305 8.57 2.54 26.23
CA LEU A 305 8.56 2.57 27.69
C LEU A 305 7.47 3.51 28.25
N LEU A 306 7.35 4.71 27.70
CA LEU A 306 6.30 5.68 28.09
C LEU A 306 4.90 5.11 27.81
N CYS A 307 4.71 4.47 26.65
CA CYS A 307 3.43 3.85 26.28
C CYS A 307 3.09 2.65 27.18
N GLY A 308 4.08 1.82 27.52
CA GLY A 308 3.92 0.70 28.44
C GLY A 308 3.54 1.15 29.85
N ALA A 309 4.20 2.18 30.38
CA ALA A 309 3.83 2.78 31.66
C ALA A 309 2.42 3.39 31.63
N GLY A 310 2.07 4.07 30.52
CA GLY A 310 0.71 4.57 30.28
C GLY A 310 -0.33 3.45 30.29
N LEU A 311 -0.05 2.32 29.64
CA LEU A 311 -0.93 1.16 29.62
C LEU A 311 -1.16 0.61 31.04
N VAL A 312 -0.10 0.45 31.83
CA VAL A 312 -0.20 0.01 33.23
C VAL A 312 -1.07 0.96 34.04
N LEU A 313 -0.86 2.26 33.91
CA LEU A 313 -1.66 3.26 34.64
C LEU A 313 -3.13 3.24 34.19
N ALA A 314 -3.40 3.10 32.90
CA ALA A 314 -4.74 2.95 32.36
C ALA A 314 -5.45 1.70 32.90
N MET A 315 -4.74 0.58 33.02
CA MET A 315 -5.25 -0.65 33.67
C MET A 315 -5.55 -0.42 35.15
N VAL A 316 -4.68 0.27 35.89
CA VAL A 316 -4.93 0.61 37.30
C VAL A 316 -6.21 1.43 37.45
N VAL A 317 -6.41 2.44 36.59
CA VAL A 317 -7.64 3.25 36.57
C VAL A 317 -8.88 2.39 36.21
N ALA A 318 -8.75 1.48 35.26
CA ALA A 318 -9.81 0.55 34.84
C ALA A 318 -10.19 -0.47 35.94
N CYS A 319 -9.27 -0.79 36.83
CA CYS A 319 -9.50 -1.71 37.96
C CYS A 319 -10.06 -1.00 39.21
N ARG A 320 -9.93 0.32 39.34
CA ARG A 320 -10.43 1.08 40.49
C ARG A 320 -11.96 1.17 40.51
N ARG A 321 -12.59 0.49 41.47
CA ARG A 321 -14.03 0.59 41.73
C ARG A 321 -14.42 2.02 42.11
N GLY A 322 -15.56 2.50 41.60
CA GLY A 322 -16.07 3.85 41.85
C GLY A 322 -15.42 4.96 41.00
N HIS A 323 -14.36 4.67 40.23
CA HIS A 323 -13.74 5.68 39.38
C HIS A 323 -14.65 6.05 38.19
N PRO A 324 -14.86 7.34 37.88
CA PRO A 324 -15.79 7.78 36.84
C PRO A 324 -15.39 7.31 35.43
N LEU A 325 -14.09 7.08 35.19
CA LEU A 325 -13.59 6.57 33.91
C LEU A 325 -13.39 5.06 33.86
N ARG A 326 -13.73 4.31 34.92
CA ARG A 326 -13.51 2.85 34.94
C ARG A 326 -14.05 2.16 33.69
N LEU A 327 -15.33 2.42 33.37
CA LEU A 327 -16.01 1.82 32.23
C LEU A 327 -15.43 2.31 30.89
N PRO A 328 -15.31 3.63 30.62
CA PRO A 328 -14.58 4.12 29.45
C PRO A 328 -13.18 3.52 29.25
N SER A 329 -12.39 3.38 30.31
CA SER A 329 -11.05 2.79 30.23
C SER A 329 -11.10 1.31 29.86
N LEU A 330 -12.01 0.52 30.44
CA LEU A 330 -12.19 -0.90 30.06
C LEU A 330 -12.64 -1.06 28.60
N SER A 331 -13.57 -0.22 28.14
CA SER A 331 -13.99 -0.15 26.74
C SER A 331 -12.80 0.06 25.79
N LEU A 332 -11.95 1.02 26.13
CA LEU A 332 -10.82 1.40 25.30
C LEU A 332 -9.75 0.31 25.31
N LEU A 333 -9.46 -0.29 26.46
CA LEU A 333 -8.56 -1.44 26.55
C LEU A 333 -9.05 -2.62 25.70
N ALA A 334 -10.37 -2.87 25.65
CA ALA A 334 -10.93 -3.91 24.78
C ALA A 334 -10.74 -3.60 23.29
N ALA A 335 -10.92 -2.34 22.87
CA ALA A 335 -10.67 -1.91 21.50
C ALA A 335 -9.16 -1.99 21.15
N MET A 336 -8.28 -1.58 22.06
CA MET A 336 -6.83 -1.69 21.92
C MET A 336 -6.39 -3.16 21.76
N LEU A 337 -6.91 -4.06 22.59
CA LEU A 337 -6.68 -5.50 22.46
C LEU A 337 -7.15 -6.00 21.09
N GLY A 338 -8.32 -5.58 20.63
CA GLY A 338 -8.82 -5.88 19.28
C GLY A 338 -7.85 -5.40 18.19
N GLY A 339 -7.33 -4.18 18.31
CA GLY A 339 -6.33 -3.62 17.38
C GLY A 339 -5.01 -4.41 17.38
N THR A 340 -4.53 -4.81 18.55
CA THR A 340 -3.32 -5.65 18.71
C THR A 340 -3.52 -7.03 18.11
N LEU A 341 -4.63 -7.70 18.39
CA LEU A 341 -4.96 -9.01 17.82
C LEU A 341 -5.13 -8.93 16.30
N ALA A 342 -5.72 -7.83 15.80
CA ALA A 342 -5.87 -7.59 14.38
C ALA A 342 -4.51 -7.40 13.68
N LEU A 343 -3.58 -6.62 14.25
CA LEU A 343 -2.23 -6.49 13.67
C LEU A 343 -1.46 -7.81 13.78
N LEU A 344 -1.57 -8.55 14.87
CA LEU A 344 -0.95 -9.88 15.00
C LEU A 344 -1.44 -10.83 13.91
N TYR A 345 -2.76 -10.87 13.67
CA TYR A 345 -3.34 -11.65 12.58
C TYR A 345 -2.82 -11.19 11.21
N TYR A 346 -2.79 -9.86 10.99
CA TYR A 346 -2.32 -9.32 9.73
C TYR A 346 -0.84 -9.62 9.49
N ALA A 347 0.02 -9.44 10.48
CA ALA A 347 1.43 -9.83 10.42
C ALA A 347 1.60 -11.35 10.22
N LYS A 348 0.71 -12.18 10.77
CA LYS A 348 0.75 -13.63 10.62
C LYS A 348 0.38 -14.12 9.21
N VAL A 349 -0.58 -13.46 8.55
CA VAL A 349 -1.23 -14.00 7.33
C VAL A 349 -1.13 -13.07 6.13
N GLY A 350 -1.19 -11.76 6.33
CA GLY A 350 -1.33 -10.77 5.25
C GLY A 350 -0.10 -9.92 4.96
N ILE A 351 0.93 -9.94 5.82
CA ILE A 351 2.22 -9.29 5.54
C ILE A 351 3.18 -10.36 5.01
N ASP A 352 3.73 -10.14 3.83
CA ASP A 352 4.73 -10.99 3.19
C ASP A 352 6.16 -10.65 3.64
N LEU A 353 6.47 -9.36 3.87
CA LEU A 353 7.79 -8.86 4.26
C LEU A 353 7.70 -8.05 5.56
N LEU A 354 8.12 -8.65 6.68
CA LEU A 354 8.02 -8.06 8.03
C LEU A 354 9.11 -7.01 8.32
N GLU A 355 10.12 -6.88 7.48
CA GLU A 355 11.10 -5.79 7.55
C GLU A 355 10.46 -4.43 7.24
N PHE A 356 9.36 -4.40 6.49
CA PHE A 356 8.64 -3.19 6.14
C PHE A 356 7.69 -2.77 7.26
N LYS A 357 8.24 -2.04 8.24
CA LYS A 357 7.48 -1.46 9.37
C LYS A 357 6.36 -0.51 8.91
N TYR A 358 6.46 0.12 7.75
CA TYR A 358 5.40 1.02 7.27
C TYR A 358 4.05 0.32 7.06
N ILE A 359 4.03 -1.01 6.84
CA ILE A 359 2.79 -1.77 6.56
C ILE A 359 1.83 -1.75 7.76
N GLY A 360 2.36 -1.73 8.99
CA GLY A 360 1.57 -1.65 10.22
C GLY A 360 1.57 -0.26 10.86
N LEU A 361 1.96 0.80 10.16
CA LEU A 361 2.14 2.14 10.74
C LEU A 361 0.91 2.66 11.49
N PHE A 362 -0.30 2.35 11.00
CA PHE A 362 -1.57 2.66 11.67
C PHE A 362 -1.63 2.19 13.14
N TYR A 363 -0.88 1.16 13.49
CA TYR A 363 -0.88 0.58 14.83
C TYR A 363 -0.20 1.46 15.86
N TYR A 364 0.61 2.45 15.49
CA TYR A 364 1.12 3.47 16.43
C TYR A 364 -0.01 4.23 17.16
N ALA A 365 -1.24 4.18 16.65
CA ALA A 365 -2.44 4.61 17.36
C ALA A 365 -2.61 3.94 18.74
N VAL A 366 -2.32 2.65 18.86
CA VAL A 366 -2.53 1.87 20.09
C VAL A 366 -1.58 2.29 21.23
N PRO A 367 -0.25 2.32 21.06
CA PRO A 367 0.65 2.81 22.10
C PRO A 367 0.39 4.29 22.43
N ALA A 368 0.14 5.14 21.43
CA ALA A 368 -0.22 6.54 21.65
C ALA A 368 -1.51 6.70 22.48
N PHE A 369 -2.50 5.83 22.26
CA PHE A 369 -3.71 5.78 23.07
C PHE A 369 -3.46 5.41 24.53
N ALA A 370 -2.53 4.51 24.81
CA ALA A 370 -2.22 4.10 26.17
C ALA A 370 -1.80 5.30 27.03
N VAL A 371 -0.93 6.17 26.48
CA VAL A 371 -0.48 7.39 27.15
C VAL A 371 -1.61 8.40 27.32
N ALA A 372 -2.37 8.67 26.25
CA ALA A 372 -3.47 9.62 26.28
C ALA A 372 -4.56 9.21 27.29
N LEU A 373 -4.88 7.91 27.37
CA LEU A 373 -5.85 7.35 28.31
C LEU A 373 -5.33 7.43 29.75
N ALA A 374 -4.04 7.19 29.98
CA ALA A 374 -3.42 7.29 31.30
C ALA A 374 -3.58 8.71 31.87
N LEU A 375 -3.26 9.73 31.07
CA LEU A 375 -3.38 11.14 31.47
C LEU A 375 -4.82 11.56 31.70
N LEU A 376 -5.76 11.10 30.87
CA LEU A 376 -7.18 11.31 31.09
C LEU A 376 -7.66 10.64 32.39
N GLY A 377 -7.15 9.44 32.69
CA GLY A 377 -7.37 8.71 33.93
C GLY A 377 -6.91 9.49 35.16
N VAL A 378 -5.67 10.01 35.13
CA VAL A 378 -5.12 10.88 36.18
C VAL A 378 -5.96 12.14 36.36
N HIS A 379 -6.30 12.83 35.28
CA HIS A 379 -7.13 14.04 35.33
C HIS A 379 -8.50 13.77 35.99
N ALA A 380 -9.13 12.65 35.68
CA ALA A 380 -10.41 12.29 36.29
C ALA A 380 -10.31 11.82 37.75
N ALA A 381 -9.16 11.30 38.17
CA ALA A 381 -8.90 10.91 39.55
C ALA A 381 -8.68 12.12 40.47
N LEU A 382 -8.18 13.23 39.93
CA LEU A 382 -7.96 14.48 40.67
C LEU A 382 -9.29 15.17 41.02
N ARG A 383 -9.35 15.77 42.22
CA ARG A 383 -10.51 16.54 42.70
C ARG A 383 -10.88 17.63 41.70
N GLN A 384 -12.17 17.68 41.35
CA GLN A 384 -12.71 18.69 40.43
C GLN A 384 -12.46 20.09 41.00
N SER A 385 -11.67 20.88 40.26
CA SER A 385 -11.31 22.25 40.61
C SER A 385 -10.92 23.00 39.34
N ARG A 386 -11.06 24.33 39.36
CA ARG A 386 -10.61 25.19 38.24
C ARG A 386 -9.11 25.07 38.00
N ALA A 387 -8.32 24.93 39.08
CA ALA A 387 -6.86 24.77 38.99
C ALA A 387 -6.47 23.49 38.22
N ARG A 388 -7.17 22.37 38.48
CA ARG A 388 -6.95 21.11 37.74
C ARG A 388 -7.24 21.26 36.25
N ASP A 389 -8.36 21.88 35.90
CA ASP A 389 -8.74 22.05 34.50
C ASP A 389 -7.81 23.02 33.78
N MET A 390 -7.39 24.10 34.45
CA MET A 390 -6.36 25.02 33.95
C MET A 390 -5.02 24.31 33.72
N ALA A 391 -4.57 23.49 34.67
CA ALA A 391 -3.34 22.71 34.52
C ALA A 391 -3.41 21.73 33.33
N ALA A 392 -4.56 21.08 33.12
CA ALA A 392 -4.77 20.20 31.97
C ALA A 392 -4.74 20.95 30.63
N VAL A 393 -5.30 22.17 30.58
CA VAL A 393 -5.24 23.04 29.39
C VAL A 393 -3.82 23.51 29.13
N LEU A 394 -3.10 23.98 30.15
CA LEU A 394 -1.70 24.40 30.02
C LEU A 394 -0.78 23.25 29.59
N LEU A 395 -0.96 22.07 30.18
CA LEU A 395 -0.20 20.88 29.80
C LEU A 395 -0.52 20.43 28.37
N SER A 396 -1.79 20.47 27.96
CA SER A 396 -2.19 20.23 26.58
C SER A 396 -1.53 21.22 25.62
N GLY A 397 -1.52 22.51 25.96
CA GLY A 397 -0.82 23.56 25.20
C GLY A 397 0.68 23.28 25.06
N ALA A 398 1.35 22.92 26.16
CA ALA A 398 2.77 22.55 26.14
C ALA A 398 3.04 21.31 25.25
N MET A 399 2.17 20.29 25.31
CA MET A 399 2.27 19.11 24.45
C MET A 399 2.10 19.46 22.97
N LEU A 400 1.17 20.36 22.65
CA LEU A 400 0.97 20.84 21.27
C LEU A 400 2.17 21.63 20.76
N VAL A 401 2.80 22.44 21.59
CA VAL A 401 4.06 23.14 21.24
C VAL A 401 5.18 22.14 20.96
N LEU A 402 5.35 21.14 21.83
CA LEU A 402 6.36 20.08 21.62
C LEU A 402 6.06 19.24 20.37
N ALA A 403 4.79 18.93 20.12
CA ALA A 403 4.37 18.23 18.92
C ALA A 403 4.65 19.06 17.67
N PHE A 404 4.34 20.36 17.70
CA PHE A 404 4.65 21.29 16.62
C PHE A 404 6.15 21.30 16.32
N GLN A 405 7.03 21.38 17.33
CA GLN A 405 8.48 21.30 17.13
C GLN A 405 8.97 19.98 16.51
N LYS A 406 8.19 18.90 16.66
CA LYS A 406 8.47 17.61 16.02
C LYS A 406 7.92 17.51 14.61
N ILE A 407 6.75 18.10 14.37
CA ILE A 407 6.06 18.12 13.08
C ILE A 407 6.68 19.14 12.12
N ASP A 408 7.20 20.26 12.63
CA ASP A 408 7.85 21.34 11.89
C ASP A 408 9.23 20.92 11.37
N ARG A 409 9.19 19.90 10.51
CA ARG A 409 10.32 19.24 9.86
C ARG A 409 9.87 18.88 8.45
N SER A 410 10.78 19.00 7.50
CA SER A 410 10.51 18.54 6.14
C SER A 410 10.25 17.02 6.13
N PRO A 411 9.24 16.53 5.39
CA PRO A 411 9.04 15.11 5.18
C PRO A 411 10.30 14.45 4.59
N GLU A 412 10.55 13.19 4.94
CA GLU A 412 11.79 12.47 4.54
C GLU A 412 11.93 12.33 3.01
N TYR A 413 10.82 12.36 2.30
CA TYR A 413 10.73 12.24 0.85
C TYR A 413 10.49 13.59 0.15
N LEU A 414 10.81 14.72 0.78
CA LEU A 414 10.73 16.05 0.15
C LEU A 414 11.51 16.11 -1.18
N GLY A 415 12.61 15.34 -1.28
CA GLY A 415 13.38 15.20 -2.51
C GLY A 415 12.57 14.68 -3.69
N GLN A 416 11.41 14.05 -3.49
CA GLN A 416 10.56 13.52 -4.55
C GLN A 416 9.46 14.51 -5.00
N PHE A 417 9.39 15.72 -4.44
CA PHE A 417 8.26 16.64 -4.64
C PHE A 417 8.52 17.77 -5.64
N ASN A 418 9.79 18.06 -5.94
CA ASN A 418 10.15 19.16 -6.82
C ASN A 418 11.23 18.71 -7.80
N GLN A 419 10.80 18.03 -8.85
CA GLN A 419 11.68 17.38 -9.81
C GLN A 419 11.60 18.08 -11.17
N PRO A 420 12.27 19.24 -11.36
CA PRO A 420 12.17 20.02 -12.59
C PRO A 420 12.67 19.26 -13.83
N GLY A 421 13.56 18.27 -13.65
CA GLY A 421 14.03 17.42 -14.73
C GLY A 421 12.94 16.54 -15.35
N VAL A 422 11.79 16.33 -14.67
CA VAL A 422 10.62 15.62 -15.23
C VAL A 422 10.10 16.32 -16.46
N ALA A 423 9.94 17.65 -16.41
CA ALA A 423 9.48 18.42 -17.57
C ALA A 423 10.49 18.33 -18.72
N GLY A 424 11.78 18.50 -18.43
CA GLY A 424 12.83 18.39 -19.45
C GLY A 424 12.88 17.01 -20.12
N LEU A 425 12.75 15.93 -19.33
CA LEU A 425 12.71 14.58 -19.86
C LEU A 425 11.43 14.32 -20.68
N TYR A 426 10.28 14.85 -20.24
CA TYR A 426 9.05 14.79 -21.04
C TYR A 426 9.24 15.43 -22.41
N GLU A 427 9.76 16.66 -22.49
CA GLU A 427 9.93 17.36 -23.77
C GLU A 427 10.89 16.57 -24.68
N ALA A 428 12.00 16.08 -24.13
CA ALA A 428 12.98 15.30 -24.89
C ALA A 428 12.39 13.97 -25.45
N LEU A 429 11.47 13.34 -24.71
CA LEU A 429 10.76 12.15 -25.20
C LEU A 429 9.68 12.51 -26.23
N ALA A 430 8.96 13.61 -26.02
CA ALA A 430 7.94 14.10 -26.95
C ALA A 430 8.50 14.52 -28.31
N ASP A 431 9.76 14.97 -28.35
CA ASP A 431 10.48 15.31 -29.58
C ASP A 431 10.91 14.09 -30.41
N LEU A 432 10.78 12.86 -29.88
CA LEU A 432 11.10 11.65 -30.64
C LEU A 432 10.04 11.39 -31.72
N PRO A 433 10.44 11.17 -32.99
CA PRO A 433 9.49 10.91 -34.06
C PRO A 433 8.81 9.55 -33.85
N SER A 434 7.49 9.57 -33.66
CA SER A 434 6.67 8.36 -33.58
C SER A 434 5.21 8.66 -33.96
N PRO A 435 4.57 7.87 -34.87
CA PRO A 435 3.15 8.01 -35.17
C PRO A 435 2.24 7.40 -34.07
N HIS A 436 2.84 6.66 -33.13
CA HIS A 436 2.17 5.98 -32.03
C HIS A 436 2.87 6.28 -30.70
N ARG A 437 2.31 5.81 -29.58
CA ARG A 437 2.96 5.88 -28.27
C ARG A 437 4.31 5.19 -28.28
N LEU A 438 5.29 5.74 -27.57
CA LEU A 438 6.57 5.07 -27.34
C LEU A 438 6.35 3.83 -26.46
N VAL A 439 7.03 2.73 -26.76
CA VAL A 439 7.01 1.54 -25.90
C VAL A 439 8.22 1.57 -25.00
N LEU A 440 8.01 1.61 -23.69
CA LEU A 440 9.08 1.58 -22.69
C LEU A 440 9.22 0.20 -22.07
N ASP A 441 10.42 -0.35 -22.16
CA ASP A 441 10.86 -1.54 -21.45
C ASP A 441 11.76 -1.10 -20.29
N LEU A 442 11.28 -1.25 -19.05
CA LEU A 442 11.99 -0.72 -17.87
C LEU A 442 13.00 -1.74 -17.35
N ASP A 443 14.26 -1.32 -17.18
CA ASP A 443 15.30 -2.15 -16.58
C ASP A 443 14.97 -2.44 -15.11
N ASN A 444 15.03 -3.72 -14.73
CA ASN A 444 14.82 -4.18 -13.36
C ASN A 444 16.10 -4.75 -12.71
N THR A 445 17.22 -4.73 -13.42
CA THR A 445 18.46 -5.41 -13.01
C THR A 445 19.31 -4.54 -12.09
N VAL A 446 19.42 -3.23 -12.36
CA VAL A 446 20.25 -2.29 -11.60
C VAL A 446 19.43 -1.06 -11.25
N ASP A 447 19.41 -0.72 -9.96
CA ASP A 447 18.71 0.46 -9.40
C ASP A 447 17.31 0.69 -10.02
N TRP A 448 16.54 -0.40 -10.07
CA TRP A 448 15.19 -0.41 -10.62
C TRP A 448 14.30 0.64 -9.96
N GLY A 449 14.57 0.96 -8.68
CA GLY A 449 13.90 1.99 -7.89
C GLY A 449 13.89 3.33 -8.60
N THR A 450 15.06 3.76 -9.07
CA THR A 450 15.24 5.01 -9.82
C THR A 450 14.50 4.98 -11.16
N VAL A 451 14.51 3.86 -11.88
CA VAL A 451 13.87 3.75 -13.20
C VAL A 451 12.36 4.01 -13.13
N TRP A 452 11.61 3.20 -12.38
CA TRP A 452 10.15 3.35 -12.35
C TRP A 452 9.71 4.66 -11.68
N THR A 453 10.44 5.12 -10.66
CA THR A 453 10.14 6.35 -9.91
C THR A 453 10.13 7.57 -10.82
N HIS A 454 11.12 7.69 -11.70
CA HIS A 454 11.24 8.82 -12.62
C HIS A 454 10.29 8.70 -13.82
N VAL A 455 10.13 7.49 -14.38
CA VAL A 455 9.19 7.26 -15.50
C VAL A 455 7.75 7.58 -15.10
N LEU A 456 7.31 7.24 -13.88
CA LEU A 456 6.00 7.65 -13.39
C LEU A 456 5.84 9.17 -13.29
N GLY A 457 6.88 9.89 -12.88
CA GLY A 457 6.85 11.35 -12.83
C GLY A 457 6.56 11.93 -14.22
N VAL A 458 7.22 11.40 -15.25
CA VAL A 458 6.99 11.79 -16.65
C VAL A 458 5.57 11.44 -17.09
N GLU A 459 5.05 10.27 -16.75
CA GLU A 459 3.67 9.88 -17.08
C GLU A 459 2.63 10.79 -16.40
N ALA A 460 2.80 11.05 -15.10
CA ALA A 460 1.91 11.93 -14.35
C ALA A 460 1.88 13.33 -14.94
N TYR A 461 3.03 13.83 -15.36
CA TYR A 461 3.17 15.10 -16.06
C TYR A 461 2.55 15.09 -17.46
N ALA A 462 2.77 14.04 -18.25
CA ALA A 462 2.17 13.85 -19.57
C ALA A 462 0.64 13.85 -19.49
N LYS A 463 0.08 13.15 -18.51
CA LYS A 463 -1.37 13.08 -18.26
C LYS A 463 -1.96 14.45 -17.91
N ARG A 464 -1.27 15.26 -17.10
CA ARG A 464 -1.68 16.64 -16.78
C ARG A 464 -1.77 17.53 -18.02
N ARG A 465 -0.98 17.23 -19.06
CA ARG A 465 -1.02 17.91 -20.35
C ARG A 465 -2.00 17.29 -21.35
N ASN A 466 -2.79 16.31 -20.93
CA ASN A 466 -3.69 15.54 -21.78
C ASN A 466 -2.96 14.87 -22.96
N THR A 467 -1.73 14.44 -22.71
CA THR A 467 -0.91 13.71 -23.71
C THR A 467 -0.70 12.28 -23.25
N ASP A 468 -0.89 11.35 -24.18
CA ASP A 468 -0.55 9.95 -23.98
C ASP A 468 0.75 9.65 -24.73
N LEU A 469 1.88 9.82 -24.03
CA LEU A 469 3.20 9.86 -24.65
C LEU A 469 3.80 8.47 -24.88
N PHE A 470 3.61 7.58 -23.90
CA PHE A 470 4.21 6.25 -23.92
C PHE A 470 3.36 5.24 -23.17
N CYS A 471 3.64 3.97 -23.42
CA CYS A 471 3.14 2.84 -22.66
C CYS A 471 4.32 2.07 -22.04
N VAL A 472 4.07 1.36 -20.94
CA VAL A 472 5.03 0.49 -20.26
C VAL A 472 4.69 -0.96 -20.56
N ASN A 473 5.66 -1.69 -21.10
CA ASN A 473 5.50 -3.09 -21.48
C ASN A 473 5.89 -4.04 -20.34
N GLN A 474 7.06 -3.83 -19.75
CA GLN A 474 7.66 -4.75 -18.78
C GLN A 474 8.14 -4.03 -17.53
N ASN A 475 8.12 -4.77 -16.42
CA ASN A 475 8.64 -4.41 -15.10
C ASN A 475 7.95 -3.20 -14.46
N TRP A 476 7.58 -3.32 -13.18
CA TRP A 476 6.92 -2.25 -12.43
C TRP A 476 5.62 -1.67 -13.03
N HIS A 477 5.06 -2.31 -14.08
CA HIS A 477 3.76 -1.94 -14.69
C HIS A 477 2.61 -1.83 -13.69
N ILE A 478 2.73 -2.48 -12.53
CA ILE A 478 1.76 -2.43 -11.42
C ILE A 478 1.60 -1.03 -10.81
N SER A 479 2.60 -0.16 -10.93
CA SER A 479 2.53 1.23 -10.45
C SER A 479 1.90 2.17 -11.48
N PHE A 480 1.71 1.69 -12.71
CA PHE A 480 1.13 2.42 -13.83
C PHE A 480 -0.37 2.12 -13.91
N THR A 481 -1.14 3.05 -14.46
CA THR A 481 -2.57 2.80 -14.73
C THR A 481 -2.72 1.78 -15.86
N ARG A 482 -3.85 1.07 -15.94
CA ARG A 482 -4.07 0.11 -17.04
C ARG A 482 -3.97 0.75 -18.44
N ALA A 483 -4.36 2.02 -18.56
CA ALA A 483 -4.23 2.77 -19.82
C ALA A 483 -2.77 3.01 -20.23
N ALA A 484 -1.84 2.96 -19.27
CA ALA A 484 -0.42 3.11 -19.51
C ALA A 484 0.31 1.80 -19.78
N ILE A 485 -0.39 0.66 -19.78
CA ILE A 485 0.21 -0.63 -20.15
C ILE A 485 0.13 -0.81 -21.66
N CYS A 486 1.21 -1.27 -22.28
CA CYS A 486 1.25 -1.49 -23.73
C CYS A 486 0.29 -2.59 -24.18
N THR A 487 -0.34 -2.36 -25.33
CA THR A 487 -1.15 -3.32 -26.08
C THR A 487 -0.28 -4.13 -27.05
N PRO A 488 -0.71 -5.34 -27.45
CA PRO A 488 0.01 -6.15 -28.44
C PRO A 488 0.26 -5.41 -29.76
N GLU A 489 -0.68 -4.57 -30.19
CA GLU A 489 -0.55 -3.75 -31.40
C GLU A 489 0.56 -2.70 -31.28
N GLU A 490 0.65 -2.02 -30.13
CA GLU A 490 1.72 -1.06 -29.85
C GLU A 490 3.09 -1.75 -29.82
N LEU A 491 3.19 -2.96 -29.23
CA LEU A 491 4.44 -3.72 -29.22
C LEU A 491 4.94 -4.10 -30.62
N ALA A 492 4.02 -4.25 -31.58
CA ALA A 492 4.35 -4.60 -32.96
C ALA A 492 4.70 -3.37 -33.82
N ALA A 493 4.05 -2.22 -33.57
CA ALA A 493 4.09 -1.07 -34.47
C ALA A 493 4.96 0.11 -33.96
N SER A 494 5.20 0.21 -32.66
CA SER A 494 5.83 1.39 -32.05
C SER A 494 7.34 1.26 -31.85
N PRO A 495 8.09 2.37 -31.87
CA PRO A 495 9.48 2.41 -31.43
C PRO A 495 9.61 1.95 -29.97
N ARG A 496 10.52 1.00 -29.74
CA ARG A 496 10.82 0.46 -28.40
C ARG A 496 12.06 1.11 -27.82
N LEU A 497 11.95 1.56 -26.58
CA LEU A 497 13.02 2.16 -25.80
C LEU A 497 13.25 1.33 -24.54
N PHE A 498 14.49 0.87 -24.35
CA PHE A 498 14.92 0.27 -23.10
C PHE A 498 15.42 1.37 -22.16
N VAL A 499 14.88 1.41 -20.96
CA VAL A 499 15.11 2.50 -19.99
C VAL A 499 15.94 1.99 -18.84
N ARG A 500 17.10 2.61 -18.58
CA ARG A 500 18.01 2.21 -17.51
C ARG A 500 18.76 3.39 -16.88
N PRO A 501 19.34 3.25 -15.68
CA PRO A 501 20.18 4.28 -15.09
C PRO A 501 21.45 4.53 -15.91
N LEU A 502 21.84 5.79 -16.03
CA LEU A 502 23.13 6.21 -16.60
C LEU A 502 24.26 5.77 -15.66
N GLY A 503 25.32 5.18 -16.22
CA GLY A 503 26.47 4.67 -15.46
C GLY A 503 26.36 3.22 -14.99
N GLY A 504 25.29 2.50 -15.36
CA GLY A 504 25.22 1.03 -15.22
C GLY A 504 26.23 0.31 -16.14
N ALA A 505 26.42 -1.00 -15.93
CA ALA A 505 27.31 -1.82 -16.74
C ALA A 505 27.01 -1.65 -18.24
N SER A 506 28.03 -1.38 -19.04
CA SER A 506 27.88 -1.13 -20.47
C SER A 506 27.26 -2.35 -21.15
N ASP A 507 26.10 -2.18 -21.76
CA ASP A 507 25.53 -3.16 -22.70
C ASP A 507 25.91 -2.69 -24.11
N PRO A 508 26.85 -3.35 -24.81
CA PRO A 508 27.26 -2.97 -26.16
C PRO A 508 26.10 -2.97 -27.17
N ALA A 509 24.99 -3.66 -26.87
CA ALA A 509 23.81 -3.73 -27.73
C ALA A 509 22.97 -2.45 -27.73
N LEU A 510 23.05 -1.64 -26.67
CA LEU A 510 22.20 -0.46 -26.51
C LEU A 510 22.73 0.77 -27.27
N GLY A 511 23.99 0.77 -27.68
CA GLY A 511 24.60 1.92 -28.35
C GLY A 511 24.56 3.18 -27.49
N LYS A 512 24.33 4.34 -28.13
CA LYS A 512 24.11 5.62 -27.43
C LYS A 512 22.62 5.79 -27.11
N PRO A 513 22.26 6.37 -25.96
CA PRO A 513 20.87 6.67 -25.66
C PRO A 513 20.33 7.70 -26.65
N ALA A 514 19.06 7.52 -27.02
CA ALA A 514 18.31 8.48 -27.84
C ALA A 514 17.88 9.70 -27.03
N VAL A 515 17.61 9.52 -25.74
CA VAL A 515 17.29 10.58 -24.78
C VAL A 515 18.00 10.28 -23.46
N GLU A 516 18.50 11.32 -22.81
CA GLU A 516 19.03 11.27 -21.45
C GLU A 516 18.32 12.31 -20.58
N GLY A 517 18.04 11.96 -19.33
CA GLY A 517 17.45 12.89 -18.38
C GLY A 517 17.18 12.22 -17.04
N LEU A 518 17.24 12.98 -15.94
CA LEU A 518 17.01 12.47 -14.58
C LEU A 518 17.89 11.26 -14.20
N GLY A 519 19.11 11.20 -14.74
CA GLY A 519 20.00 10.05 -14.52
C GLY A 519 19.57 8.77 -15.25
N LEU A 520 18.60 8.86 -16.17
CA LEU A 520 18.16 7.75 -17.02
C LEU A 520 18.62 7.93 -18.46
N GLY A 521 18.94 6.81 -19.10
CA GLY A 521 19.17 6.71 -20.54
C GLY A 521 18.06 5.90 -21.20
N PHE A 522 17.55 6.41 -22.33
CA PHE A 522 16.51 5.78 -23.14
C PHE A 522 17.13 5.31 -24.44
N TYR A 523 17.29 4.00 -24.58
CA TYR A 523 18.05 3.40 -25.68
C TYR A 523 17.09 2.78 -26.69
N ARG A 524 17.21 3.15 -27.97
CA ARG A 524 16.44 2.50 -29.03
C ARG A 524 16.90 1.05 -29.14
N VAL A 525 15.97 0.12 -29.00
CA VAL A 525 16.26 -1.29 -29.21
C VAL A 525 15.50 -1.76 -30.43
N THR A 526 16.24 -2.26 -31.41
CA THR A 526 15.68 -2.90 -32.59
C THR A 526 15.59 -4.40 -32.34
N LYS A 527 14.60 -5.04 -32.96
CA LYS A 527 14.50 -6.49 -32.97
C LYS A 527 15.83 -7.07 -33.47
N PRO A 528 16.49 -7.96 -32.71
CA PRO A 528 17.77 -8.50 -33.12
C PRO A 528 17.58 -9.46 -34.31
N ASP A 529 18.47 -9.35 -35.29
CA ASP A 529 18.66 -10.40 -36.29
C ASP A 529 19.79 -11.32 -35.81
N LEU A 530 19.46 -12.56 -35.47
CA LEU A 530 20.42 -13.51 -34.93
C LEU A 530 21.34 -14.04 -36.06
N ALA A 531 22.57 -13.53 -36.08
CA ALA A 531 23.57 -13.92 -37.05
C ALA A 531 24.08 -15.36 -36.81
N LEU A 532 24.41 -16.04 -37.92
CA LEU A 532 25.06 -17.35 -37.92
C LEU A 532 26.37 -17.32 -37.13
N HIS A 533 26.61 -18.39 -36.37
CA HIS A 533 27.79 -18.68 -35.56
C HIS A 533 28.17 -17.61 -34.51
N SER A 534 27.28 -16.66 -34.23
CA SER A 534 27.49 -15.65 -33.20
C SER A 534 26.70 -15.99 -31.95
N PRO A 535 27.34 -16.42 -30.85
CA PRO A 535 26.64 -16.65 -29.60
C PRO A 535 26.07 -15.33 -29.07
N VAL A 536 24.81 -15.35 -28.69
CA VAL A 536 24.10 -14.24 -28.05
C VAL A 536 23.82 -14.69 -26.62
N THR A 537 24.58 -14.16 -25.66
CA THR A 537 24.44 -14.53 -24.24
C THR A 537 23.45 -13.62 -23.52
N VAL A 538 22.75 -14.15 -22.52
CA VAL A 538 21.78 -13.40 -21.72
C VAL A 538 22.44 -12.24 -20.99
N GLY A 539 23.62 -12.48 -20.39
CA GLY A 539 24.36 -11.45 -19.66
C GLY A 539 24.87 -10.30 -20.54
N GLU A 540 25.43 -10.59 -21.71
CA GLU A 540 26.02 -9.55 -22.57
C GLU A 540 24.99 -8.81 -23.41
N ARG A 541 23.82 -9.41 -23.66
CA ARG A 541 22.75 -8.87 -24.52
C ARG A 541 21.43 -8.76 -23.76
N ALA A 542 21.50 -8.34 -22.51
CA ALA A 542 20.36 -8.29 -21.58
C ALA A 542 19.15 -7.53 -22.17
N ALA A 543 19.38 -6.42 -22.86
CA ALA A 543 18.31 -5.64 -23.48
C ALA A 543 17.56 -6.40 -24.58
N TRP A 544 18.25 -7.18 -25.40
CA TRP A 544 17.60 -8.01 -26.43
C TRP A 544 16.77 -9.12 -25.80
N TYR A 545 17.29 -9.72 -24.74
CA TYR A 545 16.58 -10.75 -24.00
C TYR A 545 15.32 -10.23 -23.35
N SER A 546 15.41 -9.15 -22.59
CA SER A 546 14.23 -8.56 -21.95
C SER A 546 13.22 -8.06 -23.00
N ALA A 547 13.67 -7.34 -24.03
CA ALA A 547 12.75 -6.71 -24.96
C ALA A 547 12.12 -7.69 -25.96
N PHE A 548 12.89 -8.59 -26.57
CA PHE A 548 12.45 -9.34 -27.75
C PHE A 548 12.48 -10.86 -27.59
N ILE A 549 13.55 -11.40 -27.01
CA ILE A 549 13.80 -12.85 -27.04
C ILE A 549 12.98 -13.57 -25.99
N LEU A 550 12.94 -13.06 -24.75
CA LEU A 550 12.15 -13.67 -23.67
C LEU A 550 10.70 -13.23 -23.81
N GLN A 551 9.82 -14.17 -24.16
CA GLN A 551 8.38 -13.95 -24.17
C GLN A 551 7.80 -14.38 -22.82
N SER A 552 6.94 -15.40 -22.82
CA SER A 552 6.24 -15.84 -21.61
C SER A 552 7.05 -16.89 -20.83
N GLY A 553 6.81 -17.00 -19.52
CA GLY A 553 7.34 -18.09 -18.70
C GLY A 553 8.83 -17.99 -18.35
N TRP A 554 9.43 -16.80 -18.39
CA TRP A 554 10.82 -16.58 -17.99
C TRP A 554 10.92 -15.66 -16.78
N SER A 555 11.94 -15.88 -15.94
CA SER A 555 12.30 -14.94 -14.88
C SER A 555 12.93 -13.69 -15.46
N THR A 556 13.10 -12.68 -14.60
CA THR A 556 14.02 -11.58 -14.83
C THR A 556 15.45 -12.09 -14.95
N ILE A 557 16.33 -11.30 -15.57
CA ILE A 557 17.75 -11.64 -15.70
C ILE A 557 18.40 -11.69 -14.31
N GLU A 558 19.03 -12.82 -14.01
CA GLU A 558 19.73 -13.06 -12.75
C GLU A 558 21.14 -12.42 -12.79
N PRO A 559 21.72 -12.04 -11.64
CA PRO A 559 23.06 -11.42 -11.58
C PRO A 559 24.18 -12.23 -12.24
N GLY A 560 23.99 -13.54 -12.44
CA GLY A 560 24.92 -14.41 -13.15
C GLY A 560 24.80 -14.38 -14.68
N GLY A 561 23.98 -13.51 -15.26
CA GLY A 561 23.80 -13.39 -16.71
C GLY A 561 23.02 -14.55 -17.32
N PHE A 562 21.95 -15.00 -16.66
CA PHE A 562 21.05 -16.05 -17.12
C PHE A 562 19.61 -15.78 -16.71
N VAL A 563 18.64 -16.52 -17.25
CA VAL A 563 17.24 -16.49 -16.81
C VAL A 563 16.73 -17.89 -16.52
N TRP A 564 15.78 -18.00 -15.60
CA TRP A 564 15.08 -19.24 -15.30
C TRP A 564 13.80 -19.38 -16.12
N SER A 565 13.53 -20.57 -16.65
CA SER A 565 12.17 -20.96 -17.02
C SER A 565 11.31 -21.05 -15.76
N MET A 566 10.15 -20.41 -15.75
CA MET A 566 9.19 -20.41 -14.65
C MET A 566 7.96 -21.23 -15.02
N GLY A 567 7.66 -22.25 -14.23
CA GLY A 567 6.56 -23.18 -14.49
C GLY A 567 6.90 -24.19 -15.59
N GLY A 568 5.85 -24.81 -16.15
CA GLY A 568 5.99 -25.92 -17.10
C GLY A 568 6.17 -25.50 -18.56
N ARG A 569 6.05 -24.21 -18.87
CA ARG A 569 6.09 -23.68 -20.25
C ARG A 569 6.79 -22.33 -20.29
N SER A 570 7.72 -22.18 -21.23
CA SER A 570 8.42 -20.92 -21.50
C SER A 570 8.60 -20.70 -23.01
N ASP A 571 8.36 -19.49 -23.49
CA ASP A 571 8.38 -19.16 -24.92
C ASP A 571 9.54 -18.20 -25.25
N LEU A 572 10.28 -18.47 -26.32
CA LEU A 572 11.30 -17.59 -26.90
C LEU A 572 10.83 -17.08 -28.27
N GLY A 573 10.91 -15.77 -28.48
CA GLY A 573 10.63 -15.13 -29.76
C GLY A 573 11.92 -14.81 -30.50
N LEU A 574 12.19 -15.50 -31.60
CA LEU A 574 13.46 -15.36 -32.33
C LEU A 574 13.20 -14.83 -33.73
N HIS A 575 14.06 -13.91 -34.16
CA HIS A 575 14.07 -13.39 -35.52
C HIS A 575 15.39 -13.70 -36.21
N PHE A 576 15.30 -14.14 -37.46
CA PHE A 576 16.43 -14.51 -38.30
C PHE A 576 16.26 -13.92 -39.70
N GLY A 577 17.33 -13.41 -40.28
CA GLY A 577 17.36 -12.98 -41.68
C GLY A 577 17.25 -14.18 -42.63
N HIS A 578 17.81 -15.33 -42.26
CA HIS A 578 17.66 -16.61 -42.97
C HIS A 578 17.86 -17.80 -42.01
N ALA A 579 16.77 -18.49 -41.65
CA ALA A 579 16.78 -19.56 -40.65
C ALA A 579 16.48 -20.97 -41.21
N ALA A 580 16.09 -21.06 -42.49
CA ALA A 580 15.59 -22.31 -43.07
C ALA A 580 16.67 -23.40 -43.03
N GLY A 581 16.39 -24.45 -42.24
CA GLY A 581 17.30 -25.57 -42.05
C GLY A 581 18.44 -25.35 -41.05
N ALA A 582 18.57 -24.17 -40.42
CA ALA A 582 19.60 -23.92 -39.41
C ALA A 582 19.35 -24.73 -38.11
N ARG A 583 20.38 -24.84 -37.27
CA ARG A 583 20.29 -25.47 -35.94
C ARG A 583 20.46 -24.41 -34.87
N LEU A 584 19.45 -24.23 -34.03
CA LEU A 584 19.54 -23.34 -32.88
C LEU A 584 20.10 -24.11 -31.67
N GLN A 585 21.22 -23.66 -31.12
CA GLN A 585 21.78 -24.18 -29.88
C GLN A 585 21.30 -23.35 -28.70
N LEU A 586 20.72 -24.02 -27.70
CA LEU A 586 20.33 -23.41 -26.43
C LEU A 586 21.31 -23.85 -25.32
N ASP A 587 21.96 -22.90 -24.65
CA ASP A 587 22.80 -23.19 -23.47
C ASP A 587 21.92 -23.30 -22.22
N LEU A 588 21.62 -24.55 -21.82
CA LEU A 588 20.66 -24.84 -20.76
C LEU A 588 21.31 -25.54 -19.58
N GLU A 589 20.90 -25.15 -18.36
CA GLU A 589 21.25 -25.85 -17.11
C GLU A 589 19.99 -26.16 -16.28
N ALA A 590 19.79 -27.38 -15.80
CA ALA A 590 18.58 -27.70 -15.05
C ALA A 590 18.66 -27.36 -13.55
N PHE A 591 17.51 -27.05 -12.96
CA PHE A 591 17.34 -27.03 -11.52
C PHE A 591 17.18 -28.45 -10.98
N LEU A 592 18.25 -29.00 -10.40
CA LEU A 592 18.27 -30.36 -9.86
C LEU A 592 18.54 -30.32 -8.34
N PRO A 593 17.49 -30.28 -7.49
CA PRO A 593 17.66 -30.06 -6.05
C PRO A 593 18.22 -31.26 -5.27
N ARG A 594 18.19 -32.47 -5.83
CA ARG A 594 18.69 -33.70 -5.20
C ARG A 594 19.60 -34.48 -6.14
N GLN A 595 20.38 -35.41 -5.59
CA GLN A 595 21.32 -36.24 -6.36
C GLN A 595 20.62 -37.11 -7.42
N ASP A 596 19.40 -37.57 -7.13
CA ASP A 596 18.55 -38.40 -7.99
C ASP A 596 17.57 -37.57 -8.84
N SER A 597 17.64 -36.24 -8.78
CA SER A 597 16.76 -35.37 -9.58
C SER A 597 17.05 -35.51 -11.06
N ARG A 598 15.97 -35.59 -11.85
CA ARG A 598 15.99 -35.62 -13.31
C ARG A 598 15.00 -34.62 -13.85
N GLN A 599 15.44 -33.78 -14.77
CA GLN A 599 14.59 -32.79 -15.43
C GLN A 599 14.50 -33.13 -16.92
N GLU A 600 13.29 -33.22 -17.44
CA GLU A 600 13.03 -33.47 -18.87
C GLU A 600 12.43 -32.21 -19.48
N VAL A 601 12.90 -31.85 -20.68
CA VAL A 601 12.47 -30.67 -21.42
C VAL A 601 12.18 -31.08 -22.85
N THR A 602 10.95 -30.83 -23.30
CA THR A 602 10.55 -30.97 -24.71
C THR A 602 10.53 -29.60 -25.35
N ILE A 603 11.11 -29.48 -26.55
CA ILE A 603 11.22 -28.21 -27.26
C ILE A 603 10.39 -28.27 -28.53
N GLU A 604 9.51 -27.29 -28.69
CA GLU A 604 8.67 -27.12 -29.86
C GLU A 604 9.08 -25.90 -30.67
N VAL A 605 8.93 -25.97 -31.98
CA VAL A 605 9.04 -24.84 -32.90
C VAL A 605 7.80 -24.81 -33.77
N GLY A 606 7.07 -23.67 -33.77
CA GLY A 606 5.80 -23.56 -34.50
C GLY A 606 4.73 -24.56 -34.03
N GLY A 607 4.75 -24.92 -32.74
CA GLY A 607 3.79 -25.86 -32.13
C GLY A 607 4.03 -27.34 -32.43
N LYS A 608 5.18 -27.69 -33.04
CA LYS A 608 5.58 -29.09 -33.28
C LYS A 608 6.81 -29.43 -32.41
N PRO A 609 6.83 -30.57 -31.71
CA PRO A 609 8.01 -31.00 -30.95
C PRO A 609 9.12 -31.40 -31.92
N VAL A 610 10.30 -30.78 -31.74
CA VAL A 610 11.46 -30.93 -32.62
C VAL A 610 12.72 -31.39 -31.91
N ALA A 611 12.80 -31.22 -30.59
CA ALA A 611 13.91 -31.70 -29.78
C ALA A 611 13.45 -32.05 -28.37
N SER A 612 14.24 -32.85 -27.67
CA SER A 612 14.07 -33.10 -26.24
C SER A 612 15.42 -33.24 -25.55
N ALA A 613 15.48 -32.85 -24.28
CA ALA A 613 16.67 -32.91 -23.47
C ALA A 613 16.34 -33.46 -22.07
N VAL A 614 17.25 -34.28 -21.56
CA VAL A 614 17.17 -34.86 -20.22
C VAL A 614 18.40 -34.42 -19.44
N PHE A 615 18.19 -33.82 -18.28
CA PHE A 615 19.25 -33.33 -17.40
C PHE A 615 19.32 -34.16 -16.14
N THR A 616 20.55 -34.43 -15.70
CA THR A 616 20.89 -35.17 -14.47
C THR A 616 22.07 -34.48 -13.80
N GLN A 617 22.40 -34.82 -12.55
CA GLN A 617 23.54 -34.20 -11.87
C GLN A 617 24.87 -34.36 -12.61
N GLN A 618 25.06 -35.46 -13.34
CA GLN A 618 26.27 -35.74 -14.12
C GLN A 618 26.34 -34.95 -15.43
N ASP A 619 25.18 -34.47 -15.91
CA ASP A 619 25.01 -33.78 -17.18
C ASP A 619 23.96 -32.67 -17.00
N ASN A 620 24.29 -31.72 -16.12
CA ASN A 620 23.35 -30.71 -15.65
C ASN A 620 23.31 -29.47 -16.55
N ARG A 621 24.40 -29.16 -17.25
CA ARG A 621 24.49 -28.05 -18.21
C ARG A 621 25.03 -28.52 -19.54
N LYS A 622 24.32 -28.19 -20.62
CA LYS A 622 24.71 -28.56 -21.99
C LYS A 622 24.02 -27.69 -23.04
N GLN A 623 24.58 -27.71 -24.25
CA GLN A 623 23.96 -27.17 -25.43
C GLN A 623 22.90 -28.14 -25.96
N VAL A 624 21.68 -27.65 -26.18
CA VAL A 624 20.58 -28.41 -26.76
C VAL A 624 20.33 -27.91 -28.18
N ALA A 625 20.56 -28.79 -29.16
CA ALA A 625 20.35 -28.49 -30.57
C ALA A 625 18.85 -28.61 -30.93
N VAL A 626 18.29 -27.53 -31.45
CA VAL A 626 16.89 -27.40 -31.86
C VAL A 626 16.86 -27.18 -33.37
N PRO A 627 16.39 -28.14 -34.17
CA PRO A 627 16.32 -27.96 -35.61
C PRO A 627 15.22 -26.95 -35.95
N VAL A 628 15.56 -25.94 -36.76
CA VAL A 628 14.60 -24.97 -37.26
C VAL A 628 13.98 -25.53 -38.55
N PRO A 629 12.64 -25.72 -38.62
CA PRO A 629 12.00 -26.27 -39.81
C PRO A 629 12.33 -25.47 -41.07
N ALA A 630 12.48 -26.15 -42.21
CA ALA A 630 12.81 -25.49 -43.48
C ALA A 630 11.69 -24.57 -43.99
N ASP A 631 10.45 -24.79 -43.55
CA ASP A 631 9.26 -23.97 -43.81
C ASP A 631 9.02 -22.88 -42.75
N ALA A 632 9.91 -22.76 -41.75
CA ALA A 632 9.79 -21.73 -40.75
C ALA A 632 10.08 -20.35 -41.37
N GLY A 633 9.20 -19.37 -41.08
CA GLY A 633 9.43 -17.98 -41.47
C GLY A 633 10.61 -17.36 -40.72
N ASN A 634 10.88 -16.08 -41.00
CA ASN A 634 11.94 -15.32 -40.34
C ASN A 634 11.67 -15.09 -38.85
N ASP A 635 10.41 -15.22 -38.42
CA ASP A 635 9.99 -15.15 -37.03
C ASP A 635 9.53 -16.53 -36.57
N ILE A 636 10.20 -17.06 -35.54
CA ILE A 636 9.81 -18.33 -34.94
C ILE A 636 9.59 -18.15 -33.44
N VAL A 637 8.67 -18.95 -32.92
CA VAL A 637 8.49 -19.13 -31.48
C VAL A 637 9.03 -20.50 -31.11
N VAL A 638 10.00 -20.52 -30.18
CA VAL A 638 10.56 -21.74 -29.59
C VAL A 638 9.95 -21.91 -28.21
N THR A 639 9.23 -23.00 -27.98
CA THR A 639 8.54 -23.26 -26.71
C THR A 639 9.23 -24.41 -25.98
N LEU A 640 9.63 -24.17 -24.72
CA LEU A 640 10.19 -25.17 -23.83
C LEU A 640 9.10 -25.66 -22.89
N HIS A 641 8.86 -26.97 -22.89
CA HIS A 641 7.97 -27.67 -21.97
C HIS A 641 8.80 -28.43 -20.94
N VAL A 642 8.81 -27.92 -19.71
CA VAL A 642 9.57 -28.50 -18.60
C VAL A 642 8.69 -29.50 -17.85
N ALA A 643 9.10 -30.76 -17.78
CA ALA A 643 8.36 -31.82 -17.12
C ALA A 643 8.54 -31.77 -15.59
N ARG A 644 7.48 -31.45 -14.84
CA ARG A 644 7.48 -31.40 -13.36
C ARG A 644 8.52 -30.42 -12.78
N PRO A 645 8.47 -29.13 -13.16
CA PRO A 645 9.31 -28.12 -12.54
C PRO A 645 8.99 -28.02 -11.04
N ILE A 646 9.97 -27.63 -10.23
CA ILE A 646 9.83 -27.59 -8.77
C ILE A 646 10.45 -26.31 -8.21
N SER A 647 9.87 -25.78 -7.13
CA SER A 647 10.47 -24.63 -6.46
C SER A 647 11.61 -25.03 -5.51
N PRO A 648 12.68 -24.22 -5.38
CA PRO A 648 13.70 -24.42 -4.36
C PRO A 648 13.11 -24.53 -2.94
N LYS A 649 12.03 -23.79 -2.67
CA LYS A 649 11.28 -23.83 -1.41
C LYS A 649 10.56 -25.15 -1.16
N GLU A 650 9.92 -25.72 -2.17
CA GLU A 650 9.29 -27.04 -2.07
C GLU A 650 10.35 -28.15 -1.92
N ALA A 651 11.48 -27.99 -2.58
CA ALA A 651 12.61 -28.90 -2.47
C ALA A 651 13.40 -28.77 -1.15
N GLY A 652 13.15 -27.74 -0.34
CA GLY A 652 13.83 -27.49 0.93
C GLY A 652 15.25 -26.91 0.78
N VAL A 653 15.58 -26.34 -0.37
CA VAL A 653 16.92 -25.82 -0.71
C VAL A 653 17.07 -24.35 -0.31
N SER A 654 16.05 -23.52 -0.54
CA SER A 654 16.09 -22.08 -0.24
C SER A 654 14.66 -21.53 -0.05
N PRO A 655 14.45 -20.29 0.41
CA PRO A 655 13.11 -19.70 0.53
C PRO A 655 12.46 -19.32 -0.81
N ASP A 656 13.18 -19.44 -1.94
CA ASP A 656 12.70 -19.07 -3.27
C ASP A 656 11.49 -19.93 -3.69
N GLY A 657 10.33 -19.28 -3.84
CA GLY A 657 9.05 -19.92 -4.17
C GLY A 657 8.79 -20.07 -5.65
N ARG A 658 9.66 -19.57 -6.54
CA ARG A 658 9.47 -19.70 -8.00
C ARG A 658 9.59 -21.17 -8.38
N VAL A 659 8.69 -21.65 -9.23
CA VAL A 659 8.72 -23.02 -9.76
C VAL A 659 9.69 -23.06 -10.93
N LEU A 660 10.89 -23.60 -10.72
CA LEU A 660 12.03 -23.49 -11.65
C LEU A 660 12.19 -24.75 -12.49
N GLY A 661 12.64 -24.57 -13.73
CA GLY A 661 12.93 -25.65 -14.67
C GLY A 661 14.41 -25.68 -15.09
N VAL A 662 14.74 -24.91 -16.13
CA VAL A 662 16.09 -24.72 -16.67
C VAL A 662 16.51 -23.25 -16.65
N ARG A 663 17.81 -23.00 -16.50
CA ARG A 663 18.46 -21.73 -16.79
C ARG A 663 18.79 -21.67 -18.27
N LEU A 664 18.56 -20.52 -18.90
CA LEU A 664 19.08 -20.18 -20.22
C LEU A 664 20.23 -19.19 -20.04
N PHE A 665 21.40 -19.53 -20.57
CA PHE A 665 22.58 -18.65 -20.57
C PHE A 665 22.79 -17.92 -21.89
N GLY A 666 22.32 -18.49 -23.00
CA GLY A 666 22.53 -17.93 -24.32
C GLY A 666 21.95 -18.79 -25.43
N ILE A 667 21.92 -18.23 -26.63
CA ILE A 667 21.51 -18.91 -27.86
C ILE A 667 22.58 -18.72 -28.94
N THR A 668 22.76 -19.73 -29.79
CA THR A 668 23.64 -19.64 -30.97
C THR A 668 22.94 -20.25 -32.17
N LEU A 669 22.93 -19.56 -33.31
CA LEU A 669 22.44 -20.13 -34.57
C LEU A 669 23.60 -20.77 -35.32
N GLU A 670 23.54 -22.06 -35.60
CA GLU A 670 24.51 -22.79 -36.41
C GLU A 670 23.97 -23.03 -37.81
N GLY A 671 24.83 -22.84 -38.81
CA GLY A 671 24.54 -23.22 -40.19
C GLY A 671 24.34 -24.73 -40.33
N ASN A 672 23.74 -25.10 -41.46
CA ASN A 672 23.54 -26.49 -41.86
C ASN A 672 24.86 -27.24 -42.10
#